data_AF-A0A7Y4Z925-F1
#
_entry.id   AF-A0A7Y4Z925-F1
#
_cell.length_a   1.000
_cell.length_b   1.000
_cell.length_c   1.000
_cell.angle_alpha   90.00
_cell.angle_beta   90.00
_cell.angle_gamma   90.00
#
_symmetry.space_group_name_H-M   'P 1'
#
loop_
_entity.id
_entity.type
_entity.pdbx_description
1 polymer ?
#
loop_
_entity_poly.entity_id
_entity_poly.type
_entity_poly.pdbx_seq_one_letter_code
_entity_poly.pdbx_strand_id
1 'polypeptide(L)'
;MAKRREQRRHSRVDHPGGEEAPIRFELFSTERLVQHAVSLAKAQKVSSRKEGQKLIPRVSENSRVLRAAYKAVAKAVHEQHAITPAAEWLLDNFHVIEEQVTDIHLDLPESYYRELPKLAGGVLAGYPRIYGIAWALVAHTDSRFAPDLLTVFVRAYQTIEPLTLGELWAIPITLRVLLVENLRRLAVRIMRSQTSRRLADEFVDHAERIAAHTDKPDLPLPTPVLPSGSLRQAYAVQILQRLHEPHPGAVVSLDFLNEWLDEQGISLDEIVHREHTDQIAGNLTVRNIITSMRAISAFDWPQFVEDVSLVDECLRTHDGYGDMDFLTRDRYRHAIEDLAKRSPHSELEIARKVIAQVQPSSKHPAANGQHQEPGYYLIGAGRYVFEQEVGYRPSFKQRLLRVYVTHAGLAYVGSLILLTLLLLALPLSTSLAAGLNGFQLFLLALFGMFPASDIAVGLMNRFIIGSLPPRHLPRLALKDGIPETLSTFVVVPTLFVSVARVQEQLSQMEIRYLSNPDSHVRYALLSDWTDAELETMPNDDRLLNAATTAVAALNTKYGGQRFFVFHRKRLWNPSEGKWMGWERKRGKLHEFNRLLRGATDTSFLPIAGKPAVAPPGACYVITLDDDTKLPMGVVSQLVGVAAHPLNQPVFDPIAQCVVDGYGIFQPRVTPTLPHRQEHSMFHRIFAGASGTDAYSSTVSELYQDLFALGTYSGKGLYHVDTFEAALAGRVPENTQLSHDLFESVFARCALVSDIEFFEEFPSHTEVAASREHRWTRGDWQLLPWIFGPRGKGMPTIGRWKMLDNLRRSLSAPGAFLFLVATWAIPDAPQLLLIGFVLTALAFPVILAIMDGFTSPRRGISLYTHLRTVVENVLWAIGNSLVALILLAQHAWLMMDAIARTLVRLFITRRQLLNWVTALQAKSTTSHTLKNLIRPLGSSFTVVIGAGAVVLLFNPGAIMAAAPLLLLWWLAPVVARTLSLPPRLDRAEALLPQDSAQLRLIGRRIWHFFTTFVTVEEHHLPPDNFQEDPQAVIAHRSSPTNFGLYLLSVMAARDFGWLGLLDSVARLEATVTTLSILPRLKGHFYNWYDTQDLHILEPPYISTVDSGNLAGHLITLAQACREILRKPLNFSTALVGLADTHQLLMTALEKITDDRRTHTVTLKELRHKFVAFGELLDSSPTDPKEWGLLWRQLKIKADTLLDMVRSFSDERNDDGESELLAWAILLRDDILSHTRDVENLIPWIHVS
;
A
#
# COMPACT_ATOMS: atom_id res chain seq x y z
N MET A 1 44.22 -24.90 -12.67
CA MET A 1 43.38 -23.84 -13.27
C MET A 1 42.94 -24.10 -14.72
N ALA A 2 43.54 -25.02 -15.48
CA ALA A 2 43.08 -25.36 -16.84
C ALA A 2 41.82 -26.28 -16.89
N LYS A 3 41.67 -27.24 -15.96
CA LYS A 3 40.52 -28.16 -15.92
C LYS A 3 39.15 -27.51 -15.60
N ARG A 4 39.12 -26.27 -15.07
CA ARG A 4 37.87 -25.52 -14.81
C ARG A 4 37.36 -24.72 -16.02
N ARG A 5 38.18 -24.57 -17.08
CA ARG A 5 37.75 -23.91 -18.33
C ARG A 5 37.11 -24.88 -19.34
N GLU A 6 37.47 -26.17 -19.32
CA GLU A 6 36.87 -27.18 -20.21
C GLU A 6 35.44 -27.60 -19.81
N GLN A 7 35.12 -27.63 -18.52
CA GLN A 7 33.77 -28.01 -18.05
C GLN A 7 32.66 -26.99 -18.35
N ARG A 8 32.98 -25.77 -18.84
CA ARG A 8 31.96 -24.79 -19.27
C ARG A 8 31.57 -24.90 -20.74
N ARG A 9 32.18 -25.81 -21.51
CA ARG A 9 31.90 -25.95 -22.95
C ARG A 9 30.78 -26.94 -23.29
N HIS A 10 30.21 -27.66 -22.33
CA HIS A 10 29.13 -28.65 -22.58
C HIS A 10 27.93 -28.43 -21.66
N SER A 11 27.11 -27.45 -22.02
CA SER A 11 25.64 -27.48 -21.93
C SER A 11 25.08 -26.24 -22.65
N ARG A 12 25.49 -26.00 -23.90
CA ARG A 12 24.74 -25.11 -24.80
C ARG A 12 23.64 -25.98 -25.38
N VAL A 13 22.44 -25.82 -24.83
CA VAL A 13 21.25 -26.49 -25.33
C VAL A 13 20.88 -25.79 -26.63
N ASP A 14 20.87 -26.53 -27.75
CA ASP A 14 20.38 -26.03 -29.04
C ASP A 14 18.95 -25.50 -28.86
N HIS A 15 18.80 -24.18 -28.91
CA HIS A 15 17.51 -23.52 -28.75
C HIS A 15 16.69 -23.67 -30.05
N PRO A 16 15.37 -23.92 -29.97
CA PRO A 16 14.50 -23.94 -31.14
C PRO A 16 14.65 -22.69 -32.02
N GLY A 17 14.73 -22.89 -33.34
CA GLY A 17 14.80 -21.83 -34.36
C GLY A 17 16.20 -21.32 -34.73
N GLY A 18 17.27 -21.95 -34.23
CA GLY A 18 18.65 -21.46 -34.36
C GLY A 18 19.00 -20.42 -33.28
N GLU A 19 20.29 -20.25 -32.96
CA GLU A 19 20.72 -19.45 -31.80
C GLU A 19 20.49 -17.92 -31.96
N GLU A 20 20.36 -17.42 -33.19
CA GLU A 20 20.53 -15.98 -33.49
C GLU A 20 19.54 -15.39 -34.51
N ALA A 21 18.73 -16.21 -35.19
CA ALA A 21 17.69 -15.70 -36.10
C ALA A 21 16.51 -15.12 -35.29
N PRO A 22 15.89 -14.00 -35.71
CA PRO A 22 14.67 -13.49 -35.11
C PRO A 22 13.53 -14.52 -35.15
N ILE A 23 12.69 -14.54 -34.11
CA ILE A 23 11.47 -15.35 -34.06
C ILE A 23 10.41 -14.65 -34.90
N ARG A 24 10.47 -14.84 -36.22
CA ARG A 24 9.58 -14.21 -37.20
C ARG A 24 9.35 -15.14 -38.39
N PHE A 25 8.09 -15.39 -38.71
CA PHE A 25 7.65 -16.22 -39.84
C PHE A 25 6.58 -15.49 -40.67
N GLU A 26 5.98 -16.17 -41.64
CA GLU A 26 4.88 -15.63 -42.45
C GLU A 26 3.73 -15.13 -41.55
N LEU A 27 3.31 -13.89 -41.75
CA LEU A 27 2.21 -13.30 -40.99
C LEU A 27 0.89 -13.97 -41.34
N PHE A 28 0.14 -14.40 -40.34
CA PHE A 28 -1.14 -15.08 -40.53
C PHE A 28 -2.32 -14.13 -40.33
N SER A 29 -3.36 -14.27 -41.16
CA SER A 29 -4.67 -13.69 -40.90
C SER A 29 -5.33 -14.34 -39.69
N THR A 30 -6.34 -13.71 -39.10
CA THR A 30 -7.09 -14.25 -37.95
C THR A 30 -7.62 -15.67 -38.22
N GLU A 31 -8.16 -15.92 -39.41
CA GLU A 31 -8.66 -17.23 -39.84
C GLU A 31 -7.56 -18.28 -39.90
N ARG A 32 -6.40 -17.92 -40.47
CA ARG A 32 -5.24 -18.82 -40.57
C ARG A 32 -4.62 -19.09 -39.20
N LEU A 33 -4.63 -18.11 -38.30
CA LEU A 33 -4.22 -18.28 -36.89
C LEU A 33 -5.13 -19.28 -36.15
N VAL A 34 -6.45 -19.21 -36.35
CA VAL A 34 -7.40 -20.17 -35.77
C VAL A 34 -7.14 -21.59 -36.27
N GLN A 35 -6.97 -21.76 -37.59
CA GLN A 35 -6.63 -23.06 -38.18
C GLN A 35 -5.28 -23.56 -37.63
N HIS A 36 -4.31 -22.67 -37.49
CA HIS A 36 -3.01 -23.00 -36.93
C HIS A 36 -3.12 -23.44 -35.47
N ALA A 37 -3.91 -22.75 -34.63
CA ALA A 37 -4.15 -23.13 -33.24
C ALA A 37 -4.70 -24.56 -33.11
N VAL A 38 -5.67 -24.93 -33.94
CA VAL A 38 -6.24 -26.30 -33.99
C VAL A 38 -5.19 -27.33 -34.44
N SER A 39 -4.41 -27.00 -35.48
CA SER A 39 -3.35 -27.89 -35.97
C SER A 39 -2.23 -28.08 -34.93
N LEU A 40 -1.90 -27.02 -34.20
CA LEU A 40 -0.87 -26.99 -33.17
C LEU A 40 -1.29 -27.83 -31.96
N ALA A 41 -2.55 -27.70 -31.51
CA ALA A 41 -3.09 -28.51 -30.43
C ALA A 41 -3.05 -30.02 -30.75
N LYS A 42 -3.34 -30.42 -31.99
CA LYS A 42 -3.22 -31.82 -32.42
C LYS A 42 -1.78 -32.34 -32.43
N ALA A 43 -0.80 -31.46 -32.68
CA ALA A 43 0.62 -31.81 -32.78
C ALA A 43 1.31 -31.85 -31.40
N GLN A 44 0.90 -30.99 -30.47
CA GLN A 44 1.54 -30.82 -29.17
C GLN A 44 1.09 -31.86 -28.14
N LYS A 45 1.76 -33.02 -28.12
CA LYS A 45 1.54 -34.02 -27.06
C LYS A 45 2.28 -33.66 -25.77
N VAL A 46 1.62 -33.84 -24.63
CA VAL A 46 2.15 -33.54 -23.30
C VAL A 46 2.75 -34.79 -22.64
N SER A 47 3.83 -34.60 -21.85
CA SER A 47 4.51 -35.63 -21.08
C SER A 47 4.16 -35.55 -19.59
N SER A 48 4.18 -36.69 -18.89
CA SER A 48 4.02 -36.78 -17.44
C SER A 48 5.27 -36.41 -16.62
N ARG A 49 6.37 -36.03 -17.29
CA ARG A 49 7.63 -35.64 -16.63
C ARG A 49 7.48 -34.27 -15.94
N LYS A 50 7.78 -34.24 -14.63
CA LYS A 50 7.81 -33.00 -13.83
C LYS A 50 9.05 -32.14 -14.04
N GLU A 51 10.14 -32.74 -14.53
CA GLU A 51 11.38 -32.03 -14.83
C GLU A 51 11.45 -31.72 -16.34
N GLY A 52 11.57 -30.42 -16.65
CA GLY A 52 11.74 -29.89 -18.00
C GLY A 52 12.95 -28.96 -18.07
N GLN A 53 13.20 -28.38 -19.24
CA GLN A 53 14.29 -27.41 -19.43
C GLN A 53 14.07 -26.17 -18.57
N LYS A 54 15.11 -25.48 -18.09
CA LYS A 54 14.93 -24.28 -17.23
C LYS A 54 14.93 -23.00 -18.08
N LEU A 55 13.89 -22.17 -17.93
CA LEU A 55 13.78 -20.87 -18.62
C LEU A 55 14.62 -19.76 -17.93
N ILE A 56 14.66 -19.75 -16.60
CA ILE A 56 15.30 -18.67 -15.83
C ILE A 56 16.79 -18.46 -16.18
N PRO A 57 17.65 -19.51 -16.27
CA PRO A 57 19.04 -19.31 -16.68
C PRO A 57 19.18 -18.62 -18.03
N ARG A 58 18.27 -18.91 -18.97
CA ARG A 58 18.24 -18.30 -20.29
C ARG A 58 17.80 -16.84 -20.25
N VAL A 59 16.76 -16.51 -19.46
CA VAL A 59 16.33 -15.12 -19.24
C VAL A 59 17.46 -14.29 -18.64
N SER A 60 18.19 -14.82 -17.66
CA SER A 60 19.36 -14.14 -17.07
C SER A 60 20.50 -13.95 -18.07
N GLU A 61 20.71 -14.89 -18.99
CA GLU A 61 21.65 -14.71 -20.10
C GLU A 61 21.19 -13.61 -21.05
N ASN A 62 19.91 -13.62 -21.44
CA ASN A 62 19.32 -12.62 -22.33
C ASN A 62 19.47 -11.20 -21.78
N SER A 63 19.16 -11.01 -20.49
CA SER A 63 19.32 -9.74 -19.79
C SER A 63 20.77 -9.23 -19.84
N ARG A 64 21.77 -10.11 -19.64
CA ARG A 64 23.18 -9.72 -19.74
C ARG A 64 23.57 -9.27 -21.14
N VAL A 65 23.09 -9.96 -22.17
CA VAL A 65 23.37 -9.62 -23.58
C VAL A 65 22.70 -8.29 -23.94
N LEU A 66 21.43 -8.09 -23.56
CA LEU A 66 20.71 -6.84 -23.79
C LEU A 66 21.38 -5.65 -23.11
N ARG A 67 21.84 -5.81 -21.86
CA ARG A 67 22.59 -4.76 -21.16
C ARG A 67 23.94 -4.47 -21.80
N ALA A 68 24.62 -5.47 -22.36
CA ALA A 68 25.84 -5.27 -23.13
C ALA A 68 25.56 -4.51 -24.45
N ALA A 69 24.46 -4.83 -25.13
CA ALA A 69 24.02 -4.13 -26.34
C ALA A 69 23.70 -2.66 -26.05
N TYR A 70 22.92 -2.39 -24.99
CA TYR A 70 22.61 -1.03 -24.54
C TYR A 70 23.87 -0.20 -24.28
N LYS A 71 24.84 -0.75 -23.52
CA LYS A 71 26.12 -0.06 -23.26
C LYS A 71 26.92 0.22 -24.53
N ALA A 72 26.89 -0.70 -25.50
CA ALA A 72 27.58 -0.53 -26.76
C ALA A 72 26.92 0.56 -27.63
N VAL A 73 25.58 0.58 -27.70
CA VAL A 73 24.82 1.61 -28.43
C VAL A 73 24.98 2.98 -27.78
N ALA A 74 24.84 3.07 -26.46
CA ALA A 74 25.05 4.33 -25.72
C ALA A 74 26.47 4.88 -25.92
N LYS A 75 27.48 4.00 -25.94
CA LYS A 75 28.85 4.39 -26.25
C LYS A 75 28.98 4.92 -27.69
N ALA A 76 28.36 4.26 -28.67
CA ALA A 76 28.40 4.69 -30.07
C ALA A 76 27.76 6.08 -30.27
N VAL A 77 26.64 6.36 -29.60
CA VAL A 77 25.99 7.68 -29.61
C VAL A 77 26.90 8.75 -28.98
N HIS A 78 27.52 8.43 -27.84
CA HIS A 78 28.47 9.35 -27.18
C HIS A 78 29.71 9.66 -28.05
N GLU A 79 30.16 8.68 -28.85
CA GLU A 79 31.25 8.85 -29.82
C GLU A 79 30.77 9.46 -31.17
N GLN A 80 29.52 9.93 -31.25
CA GLN A 80 28.90 10.54 -32.44
C GLN A 80 28.83 9.61 -33.68
N HIS A 81 28.83 8.30 -33.49
CA HIS A 81 28.64 7.34 -34.58
C HIS A 81 27.15 7.17 -34.93
N ALA A 82 26.86 6.97 -36.21
CA ALA A 82 25.49 6.73 -36.69
C ALA A 82 24.92 5.40 -36.18
N ILE A 83 23.78 5.47 -35.48
CA ILE A 83 23.05 4.28 -35.02
C ILE A 83 21.88 3.94 -35.95
N THR A 84 21.51 2.66 -36.00
CA THR A 84 20.31 2.24 -36.74
C THR A 84 19.06 2.61 -35.95
N PRO A 85 17.90 2.90 -36.59
CA PRO A 85 16.64 3.19 -35.88
C PRO A 85 16.23 2.13 -34.85
N ALA A 86 16.50 0.85 -35.12
CA ALA A 86 16.23 -0.24 -34.17
C ALA A 86 17.11 -0.18 -32.90
N ALA A 87 18.30 0.40 -32.99
CA ALA A 87 19.22 0.61 -31.87
C ALA A 87 18.79 1.80 -31.00
N GLU A 88 18.26 2.86 -31.63
CA GLU A 88 17.66 4.02 -30.96
C GLU A 88 16.46 3.59 -30.12
N TRP A 89 15.54 2.80 -30.69
CA TRP A 89 14.44 2.20 -29.92
C TRP A 89 14.92 1.39 -28.71
N LEU A 90 16.04 0.66 -28.82
CA LEU A 90 16.63 -0.09 -27.71
C LEU A 90 17.20 0.83 -26.62
N LEU A 91 17.79 1.97 -27.01
CA LEU A 91 18.38 2.97 -26.12
C LEU A 91 17.29 3.67 -25.30
N ASP A 92 16.28 4.22 -25.97
CA ASP A 92 15.23 5.05 -25.35
C ASP A 92 14.32 4.25 -24.40
N ASN A 93 14.16 2.96 -24.69
CA ASN A 93 13.18 2.10 -24.01
C ASN A 93 13.84 1.03 -23.12
N PHE A 94 15.14 1.17 -22.79
CA PHE A 94 15.84 0.15 -22.01
C PHE A 94 15.23 -0.08 -20.61
N HIS A 95 14.63 0.96 -20.02
CA HIS A 95 13.91 0.86 -18.74
C HIS A 95 12.76 -0.15 -18.79
N VAL A 96 12.01 -0.21 -19.90
CA VAL A 96 10.92 -1.19 -20.11
C VAL A 96 11.48 -2.61 -20.06
N ILE A 97 12.66 -2.84 -20.64
CA ILE A 97 13.30 -4.16 -20.70
C ILE A 97 13.74 -4.60 -19.31
N GLU A 98 14.33 -3.70 -18.52
CA GLU A 98 14.74 -4.01 -17.14
C GLU A 98 13.55 -4.35 -16.25
N GLU A 99 12.43 -3.63 -16.42
CA GLU A 99 11.16 -3.94 -15.77
C GLU A 99 10.67 -5.35 -16.13
N GLN A 100 10.59 -5.69 -17.43
CA GLN A 100 10.15 -7.02 -17.87
C GLN A 100 11.01 -8.16 -17.30
N VAL A 101 12.34 -8.00 -17.25
CA VAL A 101 13.25 -9.01 -16.68
C VAL A 101 13.00 -9.19 -15.18
N THR A 102 12.77 -8.08 -14.47
CA THR A 102 12.48 -8.09 -13.03
C THR A 102 11.18 -8.84 -12.76
N ASP A 103 10.12 -8.52 -13.49
CA ASP A 103 8.84 -9.20 -13.41
C ASP A 103 8.97 -10.70 -13.72
N ILE A 104 9.76 -11.07 -14.73
CA ILE A 104 9.93 -12.48 -15.09
C ILE A 104 10.47 -13.31 -13.92
N HIS A 105 11.41 -12.72 -13.17
CA HIS A 105 11.99 -13.38 -12.01
C HIS A 105 11.02 -13.47 -10.82
N LEU A 106 10.08 -12.54 -10.70
CA LEU A 106 9.07 -12.54 -9.64
C LEU A 106 7.96 -13.56 -9.93
N ASP A 107 7.44 -13.56 -11.16
CA ASP A 107 6.20 -14.25 -11.56
C ASP A 107 6.42 -15.71 -12.02
N LEU A 108 7.67 -16.15 -12.24
CA LEU A 108 7.99 -17.54 -12.61
C LEU A 108 8.77 -18.31 -11.53
N PRO A 109 8.16 -18.65 -10.37
CA PRO A 109 8.75 -19.55 -9.39
C PRO A 109 9.19 -20.89 -10.00
N GLU A 110 10.29 -21.47 -9.52
CA GLU A 110 10.68 -22.84 -9.96
C GLU A 110 9.63 -23.88 -9.59
N SER A 111 8.91 -23.71 -8.47
CA SER A 111 7.78 -24.57 -8.08
C SER A 111 6.64 -24.51 -9.08
N TYR A 112 6.19 -23.31 -9.43
CA TYR A 112 5.12 -23.08 -10.40
C TYR A 112 5.52 -23.60 -11.79
N TYR A 113 6.74 -23.30 -12.23
CA TYR A 113 7.27 -23.81 -13.50
C TYR A 113 7.24 -25.34 -13.59
N ARG A 114 7.52 -26.06 -12.49
CA ARG A 114 7.49 -27.54 -12.46
C ARG A 114 6.08 -28.12 -12.55
N GLU A 115 5.06 -27.35 -12.19
CA GLU A 115 3.66 -27.77 -12.27
C GLU A 115 3.11 -27.69 -13.69
N LEU A 116 3.68 -26.82 -14.54
CA LEU A 116 3.22 -26.65 -15.93
C LEU A 116 3.52 -27.88 -16.80
N PRO A 117 2.53 -28.39 -17.57
CA PRO A 117 2.70 -29.56 -18.43
C PRO A 117 3.77 -29.36 -19.52
N LYS A 118 4.60 -30.37 -19.76
CA LYS A 118 5.75 -30.30 -20.68
C LYS A 118 5.46 -30.97 -22.02
N LEU A 119 5.96 -30.38 -23.11
CA LEU A 119 5.90 -30.99 -24.44
C LEU A 119 6.75 -32.27 -24.51
N ALA A 120 6.16 -33.35 -25.03
CA ALA A 120 6.78 -34.67 -25.09
C ALA A 120 7.75 -34.86 -26.28
N GLY A 121 7.61 -34.05 -27.34
CA GLY A 121 8.40 -34.18 -28.56
C GLY A 121 8.43 -32.88 -29.38
N GLY A 122 9.16 -32.90 -30.49
CA GLY A 122 9.41 -31.74 -31.35
C GLY A 122 10.58 -30.87 -30.88
N VAL A 123 10.83 -29.75 -31.58
CA VAL A 123 11.96 -28.85 -31.31
C VAL A 123 11.87 -28.19 -29.92
N LEU A 124 10.66 -28.10 -29.37
CA LEU A 124 10.37 -27.53 -28.05
C LEU A 124 10.21 -28.61 -26.95
N ALA A 125 10.68 -29.83 -27.18
CA ALA A 125 10.58 -30.91 -26.19
C ALA A 125 11.20 -30.52 -24.83
N GLY A 126 10.45 -30.76 -23.76
CA GLY A 126 10.85 -30.41 -22.39
C GLY A 126 10.55 -28.96 -21.96
N TYR A 127 10.07 -28.09 -22.85
CA TYR A 127 9.48 -26.79 -22.50
C TYR A 127 7.99 -26.94 -22.14
N PRO A 128 7.39 -25.98 -21.42
CA PRO A 128 5.95 -25.98 -21.15
C PRO A 128 5.15 -25.89 -22.44
N ARG A 129 3.99 -26.55 -22.50
CA ARG A 129 3.07 -26.44 -23.66
C ARG A 129 2.72 -24.99 -23.97
N ILE A 130 2.48 -24.18 -22.93
CA ILE A 130 2.18 -22.76 -23.08
C ILE A 130 3.31 -21.95 -23.75
N TYR A 131 4.56 -22.38 -23.60
CA TYR A 131 5.70 -21.77 -24.30
C TYR A 131 5.61 -22.00 -25.81
N GLY A 132 5.15 -23.18 -26.25
CA GLY A 132 4.92 -23.45 -27.67
C GLY A 132 3.75 -22.67 -28.25
N ILE A 133 2.67 -22.48 -27.49
CA ILE A 133 1.51 -21.65 -27.88
C ILE A 133 1.94 -20.19 -28.07
N ALA A 134 2.62 -19.63 -27.07
CA ALA A 134 3.09 -18.25 -27.13
C ALA A 134 4.16 -18.04 -28.21
N TRP A 135 5.04 -19.04 -28.45
CA TRP A 135 6.02 -19.00 -29.54
C TRP A 135 5.34 -18.88 -30.91
N ALA A 136 4.31 -19.70 -31.16
CA ALA A 136 3.57 -19.66 -32.42
C ALA A 136 2.88 -18.31 -32.65
N LEU A 137 2.31 -17.71 -31.60
CA LEU A 137 1.74 -16.36 -31.67
C LEU A 137 2.81 -15.32 -32.02
N VAL A 138 3.91 -15.25 -31.25
CA VAL A 138 5.01 -14.29 -31.48
C VAL A 138 5.60 -14.43 -32.89
N ALA A 139 5.77 -15.67 -33.36
CA ALA A 139 6.28 -16.00 -34.68
C ALA A 139 5.41 -15.46 -35.83
N HIS A 140 4.09 -15.61 -35.73
CA HIS A 140 3.14 -15.32 -36.81
C HIS A 140 2.43 -13.95 -36.68
N THR A 141 2.70 -13.20 -35.60
CA THR A 141 2.25 -11.81 -35.42
C THR A 141 3.40 -10.79 -35.42
N ASP A 142 4.63 -11.22 -35.72
CA ASP A 142 5.85 -10.39 -35.62
C ASP A 142 5.97 -9.69 -34.26
N SER A 143 5.79 -10.48 -33.19
CA SER A 143 5.83 -10.02 -31.79
C SER A 143 4.75 -8.99 -31.41
N ARG A 144 3.80 -8.67 -32.30
CA ARG A 144 2.68 -7.77 -31.99
C ARG A 144 1.68 -8.47 -31.09
N PHE A 145 1.43 -7.89 -29.92
CA PHE A 145 0.39 -8.32 -29.00
C PHE A 145 -0.94 -7.64 -29.36
N ALA A 146 -1.98 -8.47 -29.51
CA ALA A 146 -3.36 -8.04 -29.69
C ALA A 146 -4.27 -8.94 -28.84
N PRO A 147 -4.98 -8.40 -27.84
CA PRO A 147 -5.83 -9.19 -26.93
C PRO A 147 -6.89 -10.04 -27.63
N ASP A 148 -7.56 -9.49 -28.64
CA ASP A 148 -8.62 -10.18 -29.37
C ASP A 148 -8.08 -11.42 -30.12
N LEU A 149 -6.91 -11.26 -30.76
CA LEU A 149 -6.24 -12.36 -31.46
C LEU A 149 -5.79 -13.46 -30.48
N LEU A 150 -5.24 -13.08 -29.32
CA LEU A 150 -4.86 -14.03 -28.29
C LEU A 150 -6.09 -14.83 -27.80
N THR A 151 -7.20 -14.14 -27.54
CA THR A 151 -8.46 -14.75 -27.06
C THR A 151 -8.98 -15.77 -28.06
N VAL A 152 -9.07 -15.39 -29.33
CA VAL A 152 -9.56 -16.27 -30.39
C VAL A 152 -8.62 -17.47 -30.60
N PHE A 153 -7.30 -17.25 -30.57
CA PHE A 153 -6.31 -18.32 -30.71
C PHE A 153 -6.39 -19.35 -29.57
N VAL A 154 -6.46 -18.87 -28.32
CA VAL A 154 -6.54 -19.73 -27.13
C VAL A 154 -7.86 -20.52 -27.11
N ARG A 155 -8.99 -19.88 -27.44
CA ARG A 155 -10.28 -20.59 -27.58
C ARG A 155 -10.22 -21.67 -28.65
N ALA A 156 -9.66 -21.37 -29.83
CA ALA A 156 -9.51 -22.34 -30.90
C ALA A 156 -8.62 -23.53 -30.49
N TYR A 157 -7.52 -23.27 -29.79
CA TYR A 157 -6.64 -24.32 -29.26
C TYR A 157 -7.39 -25.26 -28.29
N GLN A 158 -8.14 -24.68 -27.35
CA GLN A 158 -8.87 -25.41 -26.32
C GLN A 158 -10.02 -26.29 -26.84
N THR A 159 -10.46 -26.11 -28.10
CA THR A 159 -11.43 -27.02 -28.75
C THR A 159 -10.89 -28.44 -28.94
N ILE A 160 -9.56 -28.60 -28.96
CA ILE A 160 -8.90 -29.90 -29.12
C ILE A 160 -8.42 -30.43 -27.77
N GLU A 161 -7.69 -29.61 -27.00
CA GLU A 161 -7.16 -30.00 -25.70
C GLU A 161 -7.31 -28.85 -24.69
N PRO A 162 -8.09 -29.03 -23.60
CA PRO A 162 -8.24 -28.02 -22.55
C PRO A 162 -6.90 -27.60 -21.94
N LEU A 163 -6.75 -26.30 -21.70
CA LEU A 163 -5.64 -25.76 -20.92
C LEU A 163 -6.01 -25.77 -19.44
N THR A 164 -5.03 -26.04 -18.58
CA THR A 164 -5.19 -25.91 -17.13
C THR A 164 -5.20 -24.44 -16.72
N LEU A 165 -5.79 -24.12 -15.57
CA LEU A 165 -5.77 -22.77 -14.99
C LEU A 165 -4.33 -22.25 -14.83
N GLY A 166 -3.41 -23.10 -14.37
CA GLY A 166 -1.99 -22.77 -14.28
C GLY A 166 -1.35 -22.46 -15.64
N GLU A 167 -1.78 -23.09 -16.73
CA GLU A 167 -1.29 -22.71 -18.07
C GLU A 167 -1.83 -21.37 -18.54
N LEU A 168 -3.11 -21.06 -18.26
CA LEU A 168 -3.69 -19.76 -18.62
C LEU A 168 -2.99 -18.61 -17.90
N TRP A 169 -2.76 -18.75 -16.58
CA TRP A 169 -1.99 -17.79 -15.78
C TRP A 169 -0.51 -17.69 -16.19
N ALA A 170 0.03 -18.71 -16.86
CA ALA A 170 1.39 -18.69 -17.38
C ALA A 170 1.54 -17.98 -18.74
N ILE A 171 0.46 -17.58 -19.42
CA ILE A 171 0.51 -16.84 -20.70
C ILE A 171 1.28 -15.51 -20.59
N PRO A 172 0.94 -14.57 -19.68
CA PRO A 172 1.60 -13.27 -19.60
C PRO A 172 3.12 -13.41 -19.46
N ILE A 173 3.54 -14.18 -18.46
CA ILE A 173 4.94 -14.42 -18.14
C ILE A 173 5.70 -15.09 -19.29
N THR A 174 5.05 -16.01 -20.00
CA THR A 174 5.65 -16.71 -21.15
C THR A 174 5.81 -15.77 -22.35
N LEU A 175 4.84 -14.90 -22.62
CA LEU A 175 4.96 -13.87 -23.65
C LEU A 175 6.12 -12.93 -23.34
N ARG A 176 6.25 -12.46 -22.08
CA ARG A 176 7.39 -11.63 -21.66
C ARG A 176 8.74 -12.31 -21.91
N VAL A 177 8.87 -13.58 -21.52
CA VAL A 177 10.08 -14.39 -21.77
C VAL A 177 10.42 -14.44 -23.26
N LEU A 178 9.43 -14.69 -24.12
CA LEU A 178 9.63 -14.77 -25.57
C LEU A 178 9.97 -13.44 -26.21
N LEU A 179 9.33 -12.35 -25.79
CA LEU A 179 9.65 -11.01 -26.27
C LEU A 179 11.07 -10.60 -25.88
N VAL A 180 11.51 -10.91 -24.66
CA VAL A 180 12.91 -10.69 -24.22
C VAL A 180 13.90 -11.56 -25.01
N GLU A 181 13.58 -12.83 -25.27
CA GLU A 181 14.39 -13.71 -26.12
C GLU A 181 14.50 -13.17 -27.55
N ASN A 182 13.39 -12.74 -28.14
CA ASN A 182 13.38 -12.21 -29.50
C ASN A 182 14.14 -10.88 -29.59
N LEU A 183 13.98 -10.02 -28.60
CA LEU A 183 14.73 -8.77 -28.50
C LEU A 183 16.22 -9.02 -28.36
N ARG A 184 16.63 -10.04 -27.59
CA ARG A 184 18.04 -10.44 -27.50
C ARG A 184 18.59 -10.88 -28.86
N ARG A 185 17.84 -11.64 -29.65
CA ARG A 185 18.23 -12.07 -31.00
C ARG A 185 18.43 -10.86 -31.92
N LEU A 186 17.51 -9.90 -31.88
CA LEU A 186 17.62 -8.64 -32.63
C LEU A 186 18.78 -7.76 -32.15
N ALA A 187 18.98 -7.65 -30.83
CA ALA A 187 20.09 -6.88 -30.26
C ALA A 187 21.45 -7.43 -30.67
N VAL A 188 21.63 -8.76 -30.71
CA VAL A 188 22.86 -9.38 -31.23
C VAL A 188 23.06 -9.04 -32.71
N ARG A 189 21.99 -9.04 -33.51
CA ARG A 189 22.05 -8.64 -34.93
C ARG A 189 22.41 -7.16 -35.09
N ILE A 190 21.80 -6.27 -34.31
CA ILE A 190 22.11 -4.84 -34.26
C ILE A 190 23.59 -4.63 -33.89
N MET A 191 24.09 -5.29 -32.84
CA MET A 191 25.50 -5.21 -32.43
C MET A 191 26.46 -5.68 -33.53
N ARG A 192 26.13 -6.77 -34.25
CA ARG A 192 26.93 -7.26 -35.37
C ARG A 192 26.95 -6.27 -36.53
N SER A 193 25.79 -5.72 -36.89
CA SER A 193 25.68 -4.68 -37.92
C SER A 193 26.52 -3.46 -37.55
N GLN A 194 26.41 -2.98 -36.31
CA GLN A 194 27.18 -1.84 -35.81
C GLN A 194 28.69 -2.11 -35.81
N THR A 195 29.12 -3.30 -35.37
CA THR A 195 30.53 -3.70 -35.44
C THR A 195 31.02 -3.74 -36.89
N SER A 196 30.18 -4.21 -37.83
CA SER A 196 30.52 -4.28 -39.26
C SER A 196 30.67 -2.88 -39.86
N ARG A 197 29.79 -1.94 -39.53
CA ARG A 197 29.87 -0.55 -39.99
C ARG A 197 31.14 0.14 -39.46
N ARG A 198 31.42 0.00 -38.17
CA ARG A 198 32.65 0.56 -37.57
C ARG A 198 33.92 0.01 -38.22
N LEU A 199 33.95 -1.30 -38.50
CA LEU A 199 35.09 -1.90 -39.22
C LEU A 199 35.22 -1.36 -40.66
N ALA A 200 34.11 -1.06 -41.32
CA ALA A 200 34.11 -0.44 -42.64
C ALA A 200 34.62 1.02 -42.57
N ASP A 201 34.20 1.79 -41.58
CA ASP A 201 34.69 3.16 -41.36
C ASP A 201 36.19 3.15 -41.04
N GLU A 202 36.65 2.29 -40.11
CA GLU A 202 38.08 2.12 -39.79
C GLU A 202 38.91 1.73 -41.03
N PHE A 203 38.35 0.89 -41.92
CA PHE A 203 38.98 0.50 -43.18
C PHE A 203 39.12 1.67 -44.15
N VAL A 204 38.05 2.43 -44.37
CA VAL A 204 38.06 3.62 -45.23
C VAL A 204 39.04 4.65 -44.68
N ASP A 205 38.98 4.95 -43.37
CA ASP A 205 39.87 5.90 -42.71
C ASP A 205 41.35 5.47 -42.77
N HIS A 206 41.62 4.15 -42.75
CA HIS A 206 42.98 3.62 -42.91
C HIS A 206 43.47 3.76 -44.37
N ALA A 207 42.61 3.46 -45.34
CA ALA A 207 42.91 3.63 -46.76
C ALA A 207 43.15 5.11 -47.11
N GLU A 208 42.33 6.03 -46.61
CA GLU A 208 42.51 7.47 -46.77
C GLU A 208 43.79 7.98 -46.12
N ARG A 209 44.13 7.52 -44.91
CA ARG A 209 45.40 7.86 -44.25
C ARG A 209 46.61 7.41 -45.06
N ILE A 210 46.58 6.22 -45.66
CA ILE A 210 47.67 5.74 -46.53
C ILE A 210 47.77 6.60 -47.79
N ALA A 211 46.64 6.95 -48.40
CA ALA A 211 46.59 7.80 -49.59
C ALA A 211 47.12 9.20 -49.34
N ALA A 212 46.79 9.81 -48.20
CA ALA A 212 47.24 11.16 -47.83
C ALA A 212 48.77 11.26 -47.61
N HIS A 213 49.47 10.14 -47.42
CA HIS A 213 50.91 10.09 -47.15
C HIS A 213 51.77 9.62 -48.33
N THR A 214 51.18 9.45 -49.53
CA THR A 214 51.88 8.84 -50.68
C THR A 214 51.74 9.67 -51.96
N ASP A 215 52.84 10.24 -52.48
CA ASP A 215 52.91 11.00 -53.75
C ASP A 215 52.85 10.13 -55.04
N LYS A 216 52.42 8.86 -54.95
CA LYS A 216 52.32 7.95 -56.09
C LYS A 216 50.89 7.36 -56.20
N PRO A 217 50.21 7.51 -57.36
CA PRO A 217 48.81 7.10 -57.52
C PRO A 217 48.57 5.59 -57.65
N ASP A 218 49.61 4.75 -57.80
CA ASP A 218 49.47 3.30 -58.10
C ASP A 218 50.13 2.39 -57.04
N LEU A 219 49.72 2.48 -55.78
CA LEU A 219 50.05 1.45 -54.79
C LEU A 219 48.87 0.47 -54.66
N PRO A 220 49.10 -0.86 -54.70
CA PRO A 220 48.05 -1.83 -54.43
C PRO A 220 47.49 -1.58 -53.02
N LEU A 221 46.17 -1.41 -52.93
CA LEU A 221 45.41 -1.34 -51.68
C LEU A 221 45.93 -2.41 -50.70
N PRO A 222 46.00 -2.12 -49.39
CA PRO A 222 46.34 -3.15 -48.41
C PRO A 222 45.35 -4.32 -48.56
N THR A 223 45.85 -5.51 -48.91
CA THR A 223 45.04 -6.73 -48.98
C THR A 223 44.30 -6.91 -47.65
N PRO A 224 42.97 -6.77 -47.58
CA PRO A 224 42.28 -6.88 -46.31
C PRO A 224 42.04 -8.36 -46.00
N VAL A 225 42.06 -8.69 -44.71
CA VAL A 225 41.30 -9.85 -44.21
C VAL A 225 39.82 -9.47 -44.36
N LEU A 226 39.25 -9.76 -45.53
CA LEU A 226 37.84 -9.49 -45.81
C LEU A 226 36.97 -10.20 -44.78
N PRO A 227 35.94 -9.53 -44.21
CA PRO A 227 35.10 -10.13 -43.19
C PRO A 227 34.43 -11.44 -43.67
N SER A 228 34.30 -12.41 -42.77
CA SER A 228 33.54 -13.65 -43.02
C SER A 228 32.05 -13.36 -43.32
N GLY A 229 31.39 -14.24 -44.09
CA GLY A 229 30.10 -13.99 -44.78
C GLY A 229 28.98 -13.23 -44.05
N SER A 230 28.81 -13.38 -42.74
CA SER A 230 27.76 -12.66 -41.99
C SER A 230 28.06 -11.19 -41.72
N LEU A 231 29.33 -10.77 -41.78
CA LEU A 231 29.77 -9.39 -41.57
C LEU A 231 29.82 -8.59 -42.88
N ARG A 232 29.56 -9.22 -44.03
CA ARG A 232 29.76 -8.60 -45.36
C ARG A 232 28.67 -7.60 -45.75
N GLN A 233 27.42 -7.83 -45.37
CA GLN A 233 26.26 -7.03 -45.83
C GLN A 233 26.33 -5.57 -45.34
N ALA A 234 26.26 -5.36 -44.03
CA ALA A 234 26.37 -4.03 -43.44
C ALA A 234 27.72 -3.35 -43.70
N TYR A 235 28.81 -4.13 -43.84
CA TYR A 235 30.14 -3.63 -44.18
C TYR A 235 30.18 -3.07 -45.62
N ALA A 236 29.65 -3.80 -46.60
CA ALA A 236 29.57 -3.37 -48.00
C ALA A 236 28.75 -2.09 -48.17
N VAL A 237 27.57 -2.05 -47.54
CA VAL A 237 26.65 -0.90 -47.61
C VAL A 237 27.25 0.34 -46.94
N GLN A 238 27.99 0.19 -45.85
CA GLN A 238 28.67 1.30 -45.18
C GLN A 238 29.81 1.89 -46.03
N ILE A 239 30.62 1.04 -46.68
CA ILE A 239 31.65 1.53 -47.63
C ILE A 239 30.98 2.29 -48.78
N LEU A 240 29.90 1.77 -49.35
CA LEU A 240 29.15 2.44 -50.41
C LEU A 240 28.59 3.81 -49.99
N GLN A 241 28.12 3.93 -48.74
CA GLN A 241 27.66 5.20 -48.17
C GLN A 241 28.80 6.20 -48.03
N ARG A 242 29.96 5.78 -47.50
CA ARG A 242 31.17 6.63 -47.37
C ARG A 242 31.72 7.06 -48.74
N LEU A 243 31.58 6.23 -49.78
CA LEU A 243 31.97 6.57 -51.17
C LEU A 243 31.08 7.63 -51.84
N HIS A 244 29.83 7.80 -51.38
CA HIS A 244 28.92 8.82 -51.90
C HIS A 244 29.12 10.21 -51.26
N GLU A 245 29.87 10.31 -50.16
CA GLU A 245 30.20 11.59 -49.54
C GLU A 245 31.34 12.28 -50.33
N PRO A 246 31.20 13.55 -50.75
CA PRO A 246 32.24 14.25 -51.50
C PRO A 246 33.44 14.61 -50.60
N HIS A 247 34.36 13.67 -50.43
CA HIS A 247 35.64 13.88 -49.73
C HIS A 247 36.80 13.98 -50.72
N PRO A 248 37.76 14.90 -50.52
CA PRO A 248 38.94 15.04 -51.37
C PRO A 248 39.93 13.91 -51.06
N GLY A 249 39.75 12.73 -51.67
CA GLY A 249 40.70 11.62 -51.54
C GLY A 249 40.16 10.19 -51.62
N ALA A 250 38.95 9.94 -52.17
CA ALA A 250 38.40 8.59 -52.22
C ALA A 250 39.27 7.62 -53.05
N VAL A 251 39.90 6.64 -52.38
CA VAL A 251 40.85 5.66 -52.97
C VAL A 251 40.21 4.30 -53.25
N VAL A 252 39.06 3.99 -52.64
CA VAL A 252 38.33 2.74 -52.88
C VAL A 252 37.38 2.96 -54.06
N SER A 253 37.56 2.23 -55.17
CA SER A 253 36.67 2.36 -56.33
C SER A 253 35.38 1.55 -56.15
N LEU A 254 34.30 2.00 -56.78
CA LEU A 254 33.07 1.22 -56.91
C LEU A 254 33.33 -0.13 -57.61
N ASP A 255 34.29 -0.16 -58.55
CA ASP A 255 34.69 -1.38 -59.28
C ASP A 255 35.25 -2.46 -58.34
N PHE A 256 36.07 -2.08 -57.34
CA PHE A 256 36.56 -3.02 -56.32
C PHE A 256 35.42 -3.66 -55.51
N LEU A 257 34.41 -2.86 -55.16
CA LEU A 257 33.26 -3.35 -54.39
C LEU A 257 32.39 -4.30 -55.23
N ASN A 258 32.22 -4.02 -56.53
CA ASN A 258 31.54 -4.90 -57.47
C ASN A 258 32.30 -6.21 -57.70
N GLU A 259 33.60 -6.16 -57.96
CA GLU A 259 34.44 -7.37 -58.14
C GLU A 259 34.38 -8.29 -56.91
N TRP A 260 34.45 -7.72 -55.70
CA TRP A 260 34.37 -8.49 -54.46
C TRP A 260 33.01 -9.16 -54.23
N LEU A 261 31.91 -8.53 -54.64
CA LEU A 261 30.56 -9.07 -54.51
C LEU A 261 30.24 -10.10 -55.62
N ASP A 262 30.73 -9.86 -56.84
CA ASP A 262 30.58 -10.75 -57.99
C ASP A 262 31.31 -12.09 -57.81
N GLU A 263 32.44 -12.11 -57.11
CA GLU A 263 33.12 -13.35 -56.68
C GLU A 263 32.21 -14.31 -55.89
N GLN A 264 31.06 -13.84 -55.41
CA GLN A 264 30.09 -14.61 -54.62
C GLN A 264 28.70 -14.68 -55.27
N GLY A 265 28.56 -14.14 -56.49
CA GLY A 265 27.31 -14.14 -57.24
C GLY A 265 26.19 -13.30 -56.63
N ILE A 266 26.53 -12.20 -55.94
CA ILE A 266 25.56 -11.25 -55.36
C ILE A 266 25.81 -9.88 -55.96
N SER A 267 24.78 -9.19 -56.46
CA SER A 267 24.95 -7.82 -56.98
C SER A 267 24.92 -6.75 -55.88
N LEU A 268 25.48 -5.57 -56.17
CA LEU A 268 25.45 -4.42 -55.27
C LEU A 268 24.01 -3.98 -54.93
N ASP A 269 23.13 -3.89 -55.92
CA ASP A 269 21.73 -3.52 -55.69
C ASP A 269 21.00 -4.55 -54.82
N GLU A 270 21.30 -5.84 -55.01
CA GLU A 270 20.71 -6.91 -54.22
C GLU A 270 21.17 -6.85 -52.75
N ILE A 271 22.44 -6.52 -52.47
CA ILE A 271 22.94 -6.44 -51.10
C ILE A 271 22.42 -5.19 -50.37
N VAL A 272 22.28 -4.05 -51.06
CA VAL A 272 21.67 -2.83 -50.52
C VAL A 272 20.19 -3.06 -50.20
N HIS A 273 19.43 -3.64 -51.14
CA HIS A 273 18.02 -3.95 -50.90
C HIS A 273 17.82 -4.94 -49.75
N ARG A 274 18.67 -5.97 -49.63
CA ARG A 274 18.62 -6.93 -48.52
C ARG A 274 18.88 -6.25 -47.18
N GLU A 275 19.94 -5.46 -47.07
CA GLU A 275 20.30 -4.76 -45.83
C GLU A 275 19.21 -3.76 -45.42
N HIS A 276 18.66 -2.99 -46.37
CA HIS A 276 17.58 -2.05 -46.09
C HIS A 276 16.29 -2.76 -45.66
N THR A 277 15.93 -3.86 -46.32
CA THR A 277 14.76 -4.68 -45.94
C THR A 277 14.94 -5.27 -44.54
N ASP A 278 16.14 -5.75 -44.21
CA ASP A 278 16.45 -6.29 -42.89
C ASP A 278 16.43 -5.23 -41.79
N GLN A 279 16.91 -4.02 -42.06
CA GLN A 279 16.83 -2.89 -41.13
C GLN A 279 15.39 -2.44 -40.89
N ILE A 280 14.58 -2.29 -41.95
CA ILE A 280 13.15 -1.94 -41.82
C ILE A 280 12.44 -3.00 -41.00
N ALA A 281 12.63 -4.27 -41.36
CA ALA A 281 11.96 -5.37 -40.69
C ALA A 281 12.43 -5.50 -39.23
N GLY A 282 13.72 -5.32 -38.96
CA GLY A 282 14.27 -5.31 -37.60
C GLY A 282 13.73 -4.16 -36.75
N ASN A 283 13.66 -2.95 -37.31
CA ASN A 283 13.10 -1.77 -36.64
C ASN A 283 11.61 -1.99 -36.29
N LEU A 284 10.82 -2.51 -37.24
CA LEU A 284 9.41 -2.82 -37.00
C LEU A 284 9.24 -3.87 -35.88
N THR A 285 10.02 -4.95 -35.90
CA THR A 285 9.93 -5.98 -34.85
C THR A 285 10.35 -5.42 -33.48
N VAL A 286 11.42 -4.61 -33.38
CA VAL A 286 11.81 -3.97 -32.11
C VAL A 286 10.70 -3.05 -31.60
N ARG A 287 10.14 -2.21 -32.46
CA ARG A 287 9.00 -1.34 -32.12
C ARG A 287 7.79 -2.16 -31.65
N ASN A 288 7.46 -3.25 -32.33
CA ASN A 288 6.36 -4.15 -31.95
C ASN A 288 6.62 -4.80 -30.60
N ILE A 289 7.85 -5.26 -30.33
CA ILE A 289 8.23 -5.85 -29.05
C ILE A 289 8.05 -4.84 -27.92
N ILE A 290 8.63 -3.64 -28.03
CA ILE A 290 8.55 -2.61 -26.98
C ILE A 290 7.09 -2.19 -26.74
N THR A 291 6.34 -1.95 -27.81
CA THR A 291 4.91 -1.60 -27.73
C THR A 291 4.10 -2.72 -27.07
N SER A 292 4.41 -3.97 -27.40
CA SER A 292 3.73 -5.15 -26.85
C SER A 292 4.09 -5.41 -25.40
N MET A 293 5.33 -5.16 -24.98
CA MET A 293 5.74 -5.23 -23.57
C MET A 293 4.92 -4.25 -22.73
N ARG A 294 4.78 -3.00 -23.18
CA ARG A 294 3.93 -1.98 -22.53
C ARG A 294 2.46 -2.42 -22.48
N ALA A 295 1.92 -2.89 -23.61
CA ALA A 295 0.54 -3.36 -23.69
C ALA A 295 0.29 -4.57 -22.77
N ILE A 296 1.22 -5.52 -22.69
CA ILE A 296 1.15 -6.68 -21.79
C ILE A 296 1.19 -6.24 -20.32
N SER A 297 2.00 -5.24 -19.97
CA SER A 297 2.02 -4.71 -18.60
C SER A 297 0.72 -3.99 -18.22
N ALA A 298 0.06 -3.32 -19.17
CA ALA A 298 -1.19 -2.58 -18.94
C ALA A 298 -2.47 -3.43 -19.08
N PHE A 299 -2.38 -4.66 -19.57
CA PHE A 299 -3.54 -5.51 -19.88
C PHE A 299 -4.14 -6.19 -18.63
N ASP A 300 -5.47 -6.26 -18.57
CA ASP A 300 -6.22 -6.95 -17.50
C ASP A 300 -6.18 -8.47 -17.69
N TRP A 301 -5.07 -9.08 -17.28
CA TRP A 301 -4.88 -10.53 -17.29
C TRP A 301 -5.91 -11.31 -16.46
N PRO A 302 -6.31 -10.86 -15.26
CA PRO A 302 -7.43 -11.45 -14.52
C PRO A 302 -8.68 -11.65 -15.37
N GLN A 303 -9.18 -10.59 -16.01
CA GLN A 303 -10.37 -10.67 -16.85
C GLN A 303 -10.17 -11.61 -18.05
N PHE A 304 -9.02 -11.54 -18.71
CA PHE A 304 -8.70 -12.43 -19.82
C PHE A 304 -8.77 -13.92 -19.42
N VAL A 305 -8.19 -14.30 -18.27
CA VAL A 305 -8.23 -15.67 -17.79
C VAL A 305 -9.67 -16.12 -17.51
N GLU A 306 -10.52 -15.27 -16.93
CA GLU A 306 -11.94 -15.60 -16.73
C GLU A 306 -12.67 -15.82 -18.06
N ASP A 307 -12.35 -15.05 -19.10
CA ASP A 307 -13.05 -15.12 -20.39
C ASP A 307 -12.62 -16.28 -21.30
N VAL A 308 -11.45 -16.87 -21.07
CA VAL A 308 -10.96 -18.04 -21.82
C VAL A 308 -10.96 -19.33 -21.02
N SER A 309 -11.20 -19.29 -19.71
CA SER A 309 -11.20 -20.46 -18.84
C SER A 309 -12.48 -21.28 -18.99
N LEU A 310 -12.32 -22.54 -19.44
CA LEU A 310 -13.43 -23.50 -19.50
C LEU A 310 -13.98 -23.86 -18.11
N VAL A 311 -13.14 -23.74 -17.06
CA VAL A 311 -13.58 -23.93 -15.66
C VAL A 311 -14.47 -22.77 -15.23
N ASP A 312 -14.10 -21.54 -15.58
CA ASP A 312 -14.90 -20.36 -15.26
C ASP A 312 -16.23 -20.36 -16.02
N GLU A 313 -16.19 -20.69 -17.33
CA GLU A 313 -17.39 -20.89 -18.15
C GLU A 313 -18.34 -21.94 -17.53
N CYS A 314 -17.81 -23.05 -17.03
CA CYS A 314 -18.60 -24.05 -16.33
C CYS A 314 -19.22 -23.50 -15.04
N LEU A 315 -18.48 -22.74 -14.24
CA LEU A 315 -18.99 -22.15 -12.99
C LEU A 315 -20.04 -21.06 -13.23
N ARG A 316 -19.91 -20.28 -14.32
CA ARG A 316 -20.90 -19.28 -14.75
C ARG A 316 -22.27 -19.86 -15.09
N THR A 317 -22.39 -21.18 -15.26
CA THR A 317 -23.71 -21.84 -15.42
C THR A 317 -24.56 -21.84 -14.14
N HIS A 318 -23.97 -21.56 -12.98
CA HIS A 318 -24.68 -21.39 -11.71
C HIS A 318 -25.06 -19.92 -11.51
N ASP A 319 -26.34 -19.68 -11.20
CA ASP A 319 -26.87 -18.36 -10.92
C ASP A 319 -26.16 -17.71 -9.71
N GLY A 320 -25.62 -16.51 -9.88
CA GLY A 320 -24.91 -15.77 -8.81
C GLY A 320 -23.38 -15.91 -8.80
N TYR A 321 -22.77 -16.86 -9.51
CA TYR A 321 -21.29 -16.93 -9.61
C TYR A 321 -20.70 -15.67 -10.27
N GLY A 322 -21.37 -15.17 -11.32
CA GLY A 322 -20.97 -13.93 -12.01
C GLY A 322 -21.03 -12.67 -11.14
N ASP A 323 -21.89 -12.68 -10.11
CA ASP A 323 -22.11 -11.54 -9.20
C ASP A 323 -21.07 -11.47 -8.08
N MET A 324 -20.25 -12.50 -7.90
CA MET A 324 -19.16 -12.57 -6.92
C MET A 324 -18.05 -11.56 -7.25
N ASP A 325 -17.21 -11.22 -6.28
CA ASP A 325 -15.97 -10.49 -6.58
C ASP A 325 -14.92 -11.41 -7.22
N PHE A 326 -13.91 -10.81 -7.86
CA PHE A 326 -12.86 -11.56 -8.54
C PHE A 326 -12.13 -12.50 -7.57
N LEU A 327 -11.81 -12.05 -6.34
CA LEU A 327 -11.09 -12.85 -5.36
C LEU A 327 -11.87 -14.10 -4.93
N THR A 328 -13.19 -14.00 -4.79
CA THR A 328 -14.05 -15.15 -4.47
C THR A 328 -14.07 -16.16 -5.62
N ARG A 329 -14.27 -15.69 -6.86
CA ARG A 329 -14.22 -16.56 -8.04
C ARG A 329 -12.86 -17.22 -8.21
N ASP A 330 -11.80 -16.46 -8.00
CA ASP A 330 -10.43 -16.95 -8.08
C ASP A 330 -10.12 -18.01 -7.04
N ARG A 331 -10.64 -17.85 -5.82
CA ARG A 331 -10.55 -18.86 -4.78
C ARG A 331 -11.29 -20.15 -5.14
N TYR A 332 -12.44 -20.07 -5.81
CA TYR A 332 -13.15 -21.26 -6.29
C TYR A 332 -12.33 -21.99 -7.35
N ARG A 333 -11.73 -21.26 -8.29
CA ARG A 333 -10.81 -21.82 -9.30
C ARG A 333 -9.60 -22.50 -8.67
N HIS A 334 -8.94 -21.87 -7.69
CA HIS A 334 -7.83 -22.48 -6.94
C HIS A 334 -8.29 -23.73 -6.16
N ALA A 335 -9.48 -23.71 -5.57
CA ALA A 335 -10.02 -24.89 -4.87
C ALA A 335 -10.28 -26.08 -5.80
N ILE A 336 -10.62 -25.82 -7.07
CA ILE A 336 -10.76 -26.82 -8.14
C ILE A 336 -9.39 -27.35 -8.56
N GLU A 337 -8.42 -26.48 -8.80
CA GLU A 337 -7.04 -26.85 -9.12
C GLU A 337 -6.44 -27.76 -8.03
N ASP A 338 -6.64 -27.40 -6.76
CA ASP A 338 -6.20 -28.19 -5.61
C ASP A 338 -6.80 -29.60 -5.57
N LEU A 339 -8.09 -29.74 -5.90
CA LEU A 339 -8.75 -31.06 -6.00
C LEU A 339 -8.19 -31.86 -7.16
N ALA A 340 -8.07 -31.25 -8.34
CA ALA A 340 -7.58 -31.90 -9.55
C ALA A 340 -6.16 -32.45 -9.36
N LYS A 341 -5.26 -31.69 -8.72
CA LYS A 341 -3.85 -32.07 -8.47
C LYS A 341 -3.66 -33.41 -7.74
N ARG A 342 -4.63 -33.86 -6.94
CA ARG A 342 -4.55 -35.10 -6.13
C ARG A 342 -5.78 -35.99 -6.26
N SER A 343 -6.53 -35.84 -7.34
CA SER A 343 -7.64 -36.71 -7.73
C SER A 343 -7.35 -37.31 -9.12
N PRO A 344 -8.07 -38.36 -9.55
CA PRO A 344 -7.96 -38.88 -10.91
C PRO A 344 -8.66 -38.00 -11.97
N HIS A 345 -9.23 -36.86 -11.57
CA HIS A 345 -10.08 -36.01 -12.42
C HIS A 345 -9.36 -34.75 -12.89
N SER A 346 -9.69 -34.28 -14.09
CA SER A 346 -9.23 -32.98 -14.59
C SER A 346 -9.94 -31.81 -13.88
N GLU A 347 -9.38 -30.60 -13.96
CA GLU A 347 -9.97 -29.38 -13.40
C GLU A 347 -11.41 -29.16 -13.90
N LEU A 348 -11.64 -29.37 -15.20
CA LEU A 348 -12.96 -29.24 -15.82
C LEU A 348 -13.94 -30.34 -15.37
N GLU A 349 -13.46 -31.56 -15.15
CA GLU A 349 -14.30 -32.64 -14.58
C GLU A 349 -14.71 -32.35 -13.15
N ILE A 350 -13.80 -31.82 -12.32
CA ILE A 350 -14.12 -31.39 -10.96
C ILE A 350 -15.16 -30.27 -10.99
N ALA A 351 -14.99 -29.25 -11.85
CA ALA A 351 -15.95 -28.16 -12.01
C ALA A 351 -17.36 -28.68 -12.37
N ARG A 352 -17.46 -29.57 -13.35
CA ARG A 352 -18.74 -30.20 -13.74
C ARG A 352 -19.37 -31.01 -12.61
N LYS A 353 -18.56 -31.74 -11.84
CA LYS A 353 -19.05 -32.53 -10.69
C LYS A 353 -19.59 -31.62 -9.57
N VAL A 354 -18.94 -30.49 -9.29
CA VAL A 354 -19.47 -29.50 -8.33
C VAL A 354 -20.80 -28.94 -8.82
N ILE A 355 -20.88 -28.50 -10.07
CA ILE A 355 -22.12 -27.98 -10.65
C ILE A 355 -23.25 -29.02 -10.63
N ALA A 356 -22.94 -30.28 -10.94
CA ALA A 356 -23.92 -31.36 -10.88
C ALA A 356 -24.45 -31.60 -9.44
N GLN A 357 -23.65 -31.36 -8.40
CA GLN A 357 -24.06 -31.50 -7.00
C GLN A 357 -24.98 -30.36 -6.53
N VAL A 358 -24.80 -29.16 -7.08
CA VAL A 358 -25.61 -27.99 -6.69
C VAL A 358 -26.88 -27.80 -7.51
N GLN A 359 -26.99 -28.48 -8.65
CA GLN A 359 -28.22 -28.43 -9.46
C GLN A 359 -29.43 -28.96 -8.68
N PRO A 360 -30.60 -28.32 -8.80
CA PRO A 360 -31.78 -28.68 -8.03
C PRO A 360 -32.22 -30.12 -8.34
N SER A 361 -31.98 -31.02 -7.40
CA SER A 361 -32.54 -32.36 -7.42
C SER A 361 -34.03 -32.28 -7.03
N SER A 362 -34.92 -32.71 -7.91
CA SER A 362 -36.39 -32.72 -7.75
C SER A 362 -36.93 -33.53 -6.56
N LYS A 363 -36.05 -34.07 -5.69
CA LYS A 363 -36.41 -34.93 -4.55
C LYS A 363 -36.42 -34.22 -3.19
N HIS A 364 -35.85 -33.01 -3.04
CA HIS A 364 -35.82 -32.28 -1.76
C HIS A 364 -36.12 -30.78 -1.91
N PRO A 365 -37.40 -30.37 -1.94
CA PRO A 365 -37.81 -29.00 -2.24
C PRO A 365 -37.77 -28.01 -1.05
N ALA A 366 -36.81 -28.13 -0.12
CA ALA A 366 -36.66 -27.18 1.01
C ALA A 366 -35.30 -27.23 1.75
N ALA A 367 -34.18 -27.57 1.10
CA ALA A 367 -32.87 -27.60 1.78
C ALA A 367 -32.04 -26.34 1.45
N ASN A 368 -31.71 -25.57 2.51
CA ASN A 368 -30.88 -24.35 2.57
C ASN A 368 -30.12 -23.95 1.29
N GLY A 369 -30.33 -22.71 0.80
CA GLY A 369 -29.60 -22.13 -0.35
C GLY A 369 -28.07 -22.18 -0.25
N GLN A 370 -27.52 -22.42 0.94
CA GLN A 370 -26.10 -22.75 1.15
C GLN A 370 -25.65 -24.04 0.45
N HIS A 371 -26.45 -25.11 0.43
CA HIS A 371 -26.08 -26.38 -0.21
C HIS A 371 -26.15 -26.31 -1.74
N GLN A 372 -26.86 -25.30 -2.26
CA GLN A 372 -26.95 -25.01 -3.69
C GLN A 372 -25.81 -24.09 -4.14
N GLU A 373 -25.01 -23.53 -3.22
CA GLU A 373 -23.88 -22.67 -3.58
C GLU A 373 -22.62 -23.51 -3.86
N PRO A 374 -21.98 -23.41 -5.05
CA PRO A 374 -20.76 -24.17 -5.39
C PRO A 374 -19.65 -24.10 -4.33
N GLY A 375 -19.52 -22.94 -3.69
CA GLY A 375 -18.56 -22.73 -2.61
C GLY A 375 -18.72 -23.68 -1.43
N TYR A 376 -19.91 -24.21 -1.16
CA TYR A 376 -20.15 -25.16 -0.08
C TYR A 376 -19.31 -26.43 -0.22
N TYR A 377 -19.20 -26.96 -1.45
CA TYR A 377 -18.41 -28.15 -1.78
C TYR A 377 -16.95 -27.81 -2.11
N LEU A 378 -16.65 -26.57 -2.50
CA LEU A 378 -15.29 -26.15 -2.84
C LEU A 378 -14.48 -25.70 -1.63
N ILE A 379 -15.05 -24.86 -0.78
CA ILE A 379 -14.34 -24.20 0.33
C ILE A 379 -15.08 -24.30 1.69
N GLY A 380 -16.35 -24.70 1.68
CA GLY A 380 -17.23 -24.77 2.85
C GLY A 380 -17.25 -26.13 3.54
N ALA A 381 -18.30 -26.35 4.34
CA ALA A 381 -18.46 -27.56 5.15
C ALA A 381 -18.62 -28.85 4.33
N GLY A 382 -19.19 -28.76 3.12
CA GLY A 382 -19.37 -29.89 2.20
C GLY A 382 -18.08 -30.41 1.55
N ARG A 383 -16.97 -29.67 1.68
CA ARG A 383 -15.69 -29.98 1.03
C ARG A 383 -15.19 -31.39 1.31
N TYR A 384 -15.25 -31.86 2.55
CA TYR A 384 -14.72 -33.18 2.89
C TYR A 384 -15.54 -34.34 2.33
N VAL A 385 -16.86 -34.16 2.21
CA VAL A 385 -17.73 -35.15 1.58
C VAL A 385 -17.42 -35.21 0.09
N PHE A 386 -17.33 -34.05 -0.56
CA PHE A 386 -16.99 -33.97 -1.98
C PHE A 386 -15.60 -34.54 -2.29
N GLU A 387 -14.60 -34.30 -1.43
CA GLU A 387 -13.27 -34.91 -1.56
C GLU A 387 -13.29 -36.44 -1.63
N GLN A 388 -14.17 -37.08 -0.86
CA GLN A 388 -14.32 -38.54 -0.89
C GLN A 388 -14.93 -39.01 -2.21
N GLU A 389 -15.94 -38.30 -2.71
CA GLU A 389 -16.62 -38.62 -3.98
C GLU A 389 -15.69 -38.50 -5.19
N VAL A 390 -14.79 -37.51 -5.18
CA VAL A 390 -13.81 -37.31 -6.26
C VAL A 390 -12.52 -38.10 -6.08
N GLY A 391 -12.40 -38.90 -5.02
CA GLY A 391 -11.21 -39.73 -4.77
C GLY A 391 -9.94 -38.92 -4.43
N TYR A 392 -10.09 -37.77 -3.78
CA TYR A 392 -8.98 -36.88 -3.39
C TYR A 392 -8.06 -37.55 -2.34
N ARG A 393 -6.73 -37.48 -2.57
CA ARG A 393 -5.72 -38.07 -1.67
C ARG A 393 -4.98 -36.99 -0.85
N PRO A 394 -5.42 -36.67 0.38
CA PRO A 394 -4.75 -35.67 1.21
C PRO A 394 -3.36 -36.15 1.64
N SER A 395 -2.41 -35.23 1.69
CA SER A 395 -1.06 -35.44 2.23
C SER A 395 -1.09 -35.78 3.72
N PHE A 396 -0.01 -36.39 4.23
CA PHE A 396 0.13 -36.67 5.66
C PHE A 396 -0.01 -35.40 6.53
N LYS A 397 0.61 -34.29 6.11
CA LYS A 397 0.48 -32.99 6.80
C LYS A 397 -0.97 -32.50 6.84
N GLN A 398 -1.70 -32.61 5.73
CA GLN A 398 -3.12 -32.24 5.68
C GLN A 398 -3.98 -33.14 6.58
N ARG A 399 -3.71 -34.45 6.65
CA ARG A 399 -4.44 -35.37 7.53
C ARG A 399 -4.28 -35.01 9.01
N LEU A 400 -3.04 -34.77 9.45
CA LEU A 400 -2.76 -34.37 10.84
C LEU A 400 -3.45 -33.04 11.19
N LEU A 401 -3.33 -32.05 10.30
CA LEU A 401 -3.97 -30.75 10.48
C LEU A 401 -5.50 -30.87 10.57
N ARG A 402 -6.12 -31.72 9.73
CA ARG A 402 -7.57 -31.97 9.76
C ARG A 402 -8.02 -32.56 11.09
N VAL A 403 -7.30 -33.54 11.63
CA VAL A 403 -7.61 -34.15 12.93
C VAL A 403 -7.58 -33.10 14.04
N TYR A 404 -6.55 -32.22 14.02
CA TYR A 404 -6.43 -31.12 14.96
C TYR A 404 -7.59 -30.12 14.82
N VAL A 405 -7.91 -29.66 13.61
CA VAL A 405 -8.99 -28.69 13.35
C VAL A 405 -10.36 -29.26 13.73
N THR A 406 -10.62 -30.54 13.46
CA THR A 406 -11.89 -31.21 13.80
C THR A 406 -12.12 -31.24 15.32
N HIS A 407 -11.06 -31.37 16.10
CA HIS A 407 -11.10 -31.36 17.57
C HIS A 407 -10.54 -30.07 18.17
N ALA A 408 -10.55 -28.98 17.40
CA ALA A 408 -9.79 -27.77 17.71
C ALA A 408 -10.04 -27.26 19.13
N GLY A 409 -11.28 -27.33 19.63
CA GLY A 409 -11.62 -26.81 20.96
C GLY A 409 -10.85 -27.52 22.07
N LEU A 410 -10.93 -28.85 22.10
CA LEU A 410 -10.24 -29.67 23.09
C LEU A 410 -8.73 -29.73 22.83
N ALA A 411 -8.32 -29.83 21.56
CA ALA A 411 -6.91 -29.92 21.19
C ALA A 411 -6.15 -28.62 21.53
N TYR A 412 -6.72 -27.45 21.23
CA TYR A 412 -6.12 -26.16 21.54
C TYR A 412 -6.01 -25.94 23.06
N VAL A 413 -7.14 -26.04 23.79
CA VAL A 413 -7.15 -25.85 25.25
C VAL A 413 -6.29 -26.88 25.95
N GLY A 414 -6.35 -28.15 25.53
CA GLY A 414 -5.52 -29.23 26.08
C GLY A 414 -4.03 -28.99 25.84
N SER A 415 -3.65 -28.53 24.64
CA SER A 415 -2.25 -28.21 24.34
C SER A 415 -1.74 -27.01 25.12
N LEU A 416 -2.58 -26.00 25.37
CA LEU A 416 -2.26 -24.87 26.22
C LEU A 416 -2.04 -25.29 27.68
N ILE A 417 -2.94 -26.10 28.23
CA ILE A 417 -2.82 -26.61 29.60
C ILE A 417 -1.54 -27.46 29.72
N LEU A 418 -1.32 -28.39 28.80
CA LEU A 418 -0.13 -29.25 28.79
C LEU A 418 1.16 -28.43 28.72
N LEU A 419 1.24 -27.45 27.81
CA LEU A 419 2.42 -26.61 27.64
C LEU A 419 2.65 -25.71 28.86
N THR A 420 1.58 -25.17 29.45
CA THR A 420 1.64 -24.38 30.70
C THR A 420 2.18 -25.23 31.85
N LEU A 421 1.68 -26.45 32.03
CA LEU A 421 2.16 -27.37 33.06
C LEU A 421 3.62 -27.79 32.84
N LEU A 422 4.01 -28.04 31.58
CA LEU A 422 5.39 -28.37 31.23
C LEU A 422 6.35 -27.21 31.56
N LEU A 423 5.96 -25.97 31.22
CA LEU A 423 6.74 -24.78 31.52
C LEU A 423 6.82 -24.50 33.03
N LEU A 424 5.75 -24.79 33.79
CA LEU A 424 5.71 -24.70 35.25
C LEU A 424 6.54 -25.77 35.96
N ALA A 425 6.68 -26.96 35.35
CA ALA A 425 7.40 -28.07 35.97
C ALA A 425 8.87 -27.72 36.26
N LEU A 426 9.50 -26.89 35.41
CA LEU A 426 10.89 -26.47 35.59
C LEU A 426 11.12 -25.62 36.87
N PRO A 427 10.45 -24.47 37.09
CA PRO A 427 10.62 -23.69 38.31
C PRO A 427 10.16 -24.43 39.57
N LEU A 428 9.14 -25.30 39.47
CA LEU A 428 8.66 -26.08 40.62
C LEU A 428 9.59 -27.24 41.00
N SER A 429 10.16 -27.94 40.03
CA SER A 429 11.11 -29.06 40.30
C SER A 429 12.41 -28.56 40.93
N THR A 430 12.93 -27.41 40.49
CA THR A 430 14.14 -26.81 41.09
C THR A 430 13.85 -26.25 42.48
N SER A 431 12.66 -25.70 42.70
CA SER A 431 12.19 -25.28 44.02
C SER A 431 12.01 -26.45 44.98
N LEU A 432 11.49 -27.59 44.51
CA LEU A 432 11.39 -28.82 45.30
C LEU A 432 12.78 -29.37 45.64
N ALA A 433 13.72 -29.34 44.69
CA ALA A 433 15.11 -29.75 44.91
C ALA A 433 15.85 -28.83 45.91
N ALA A 434 15.46 -27.55 45.99
CA ALA A 434 15.96 -26.60 46.98
C ALA A 434 15.33 -26.78 48.39
N GLY A 435 14.40 -27.74 48.56
CA GLY A 435 13.83 -28.09 49.86
C GLY A 435 12.57 -27.30 50.25
N LEU A 436 11.92 -26.61 49.31
CA LEU A 436 10.70 -25.84 49.61
C LEU A 436 9.55 -26.77 50.02
N ASN A 437 8.75 -26.32 50.99
CA ASN A 437 7.60 -27.07 51.50
C ASN A 437 6.39 -26.98 50.56
N GLY A 438 5.39 -27.84 50.78
CA GLY A 438 4.21 -27.93 49.90
C GLY A 438 3.41 -26.64 49.77
N PHE A 439 3.35 -25.80 50.82
CA PHE A 439 2.65 -24.51 50.76
C PHE A 439 3.41 -23.48 49.93
N GLN A 440 4.74 -23.41 50.08
CA GLN A 440 5.61 -22.55 49.27
C GLN A 440 5.53 -22.92 47.79
N LEU A 441 5.56 -24.22 47.47
CA LEU A 441 5.39 -24.73 46.11
C LEU A 441 4.00 -24.39 45.54
N PHE A 442 2.95 -24.47 46.37
CA PHE A 442 1.60 -24.05 45.95
C PHE A 442 1.55 -22.56 45.60
N LEU A 443 2.15 -21.68 46.39
CA LEU A 443 2.21 -20.24 46.09
C LEU A 443 2.97 -19.95 44.78
N LEU A 444 4.11 -20.60 44.58
CA LEU A 444 4.87 -20.49 43.33
C LEU A 444 4.08 -21.04 42.14
N ALA A 445 3.37 -22.15 42.29
CA ALA A 445 2.51 -22.69 41.23
C ALA A 445 1.35 -21.75 40.89
N LEU A 446 0.67 -21.20 41.92
CA LEU A 446 -0.48 -20.31 41.77
C LEU A 446 -0.13 -19.02 41.03
N PHE A 447 1.02 -18.40 41.34
CA PHE A 447 1.43 -17.16 40.66
C PHE A 447 2.21 -17.42 39.37
N GLY A 448 2.98 -18.51 39.32
CA GLY A 448 3.80 -18.88 38.17
C GLY A 448 2.99 -19.36 36.97
N MET A 449 1.75 -19.80 37.17
CA MET A 449 0.91 -20.28 36.07
C MET A 449 0.59 -19.20 35.03
N PHE A 450 0.57 -17.92 35.42
CA PHE A 450 0.26 -16.83 34.50
C PHE A 450 1.41 -16.56 33.53
N PRO A 451 2.66 -16.30 33.97
CA PRO A 451 3.81 -16.22 33.06
C PRO A 451 4.00 -17.48 32.20
N ALA A 452 3.78 -18.68 32.76
CA ALA A 452 3.83 -19.93 31.99
C ALA A 452 2.79 -19.94 30.87
N SER A 453 1.55 -19.53 31.19
CA SER A 453 0.47 -19.49 30.22
C SER A 453 0.66 -18.44 29.13
N ASP A 454 1.30 -17.31 29.42
CA ASP A 454 1.61 -16.30 28.40
C ASP A 454 2.61 -16.82 27.36
N ILE A 455 3.67 -17.50 27.80
CA ILE A 455 4.61 -18.18 26.91
C ILE A 455 3.89 -19.27 26.11
N ALA A 456 3.05 -20.08 26.78
CA ALA A 456 2.32 -21.17 26.12
C ALA A 456 1.36 -20.67 25.02
N VAL A 457 0.59 -19.61 25.31
CA VAL A 457 -0.31 -18.98 24.34
C VAL A 457 0.50 -18.37 23.20
N GLY A 458 1.59 -17.66 23.47
CA GLY A 458 2.44 -17.08 22.44
C GLY A 458 3.03 -18.12 21.47
N LEU A 459 3.55 -19.23 22.00
CA LEU A 459 4.06 -20.36 21.19
C LEU A 459 2.95 -21.01 20.36
N MET A 460 1.81 -21.30 20.98
CA MET A 460 0.70 -21.97 20.32
C MET A 460 0.10 -21.11 19.21
N ASN A 461 -0.11 -19.82 19.48
CA ASN A 461 -0.62 -18.87 18.49
C ASN A 461 0.33 -18.77 17.30
N ARG A 462 1.64 -18.68 17.54
CA ARG A 462 2.63 -18.65 16.46
C ARG A 462 2.60 -19.93 15.61
N PHE A 463 2.52 -21.09 16.26
CA PHE A 463 2.46 -22.38 15.56
C PHE A 463 1.22 -22.50 14.67
N ILE A 464 0.05 -22.08 15.18
CA ILE A 464 -1.22 -22.17 14.45
C ILE A 464 -1.26 -21.17 13.29
N ILE A 465 -0.90 -19.91 13.53
CA ILE A 465 -0.84 -18.86 12.50
C ILE A 465 0.16 -19.21 11.39
N GLY A 466 1.30 -19.84 11.73
CA GLY A 466 2.26 -20.34 10.73
C GLY A 466 1.79 -21.58 9.96
N SER A 467 0.76 -22.29 10.43
CA SER A 467 0.29 -23.54 9.87
C SER A 467 -1.03 -23.43 9.08
N LEU A 468 -1.86 -22.43 9.38
CA LEU A 468 -3.13 -22.17 8.73
C LEU A 468 -3.05 -20.87 7.90
N PRO A 469 -3.45 -20.88 6.62
CA PRO A 469 -3.58 -19.65 5.87
C PRO A 469 -4.74 -18.80 6.42
N PRO A 470 -4.65 -17.45 6.35
CA PRO A 470 -5.75 -16.57 6.69
C PRO A 470 -7.01 -16.92 5.89
N ARG A 471 -8.17 -16.96 6.55
CA ARG A 471 -9.45 -17.20 5.89
C ARG A 471 -10.03 -15.92 5.29
N HIS A 472 -9.88 -15.75 3.99
CA HIS A 472 -10.71 -14.82 3.22
C HIS A 472 -12.18 -15.25 3.29
N LEU A 473 -13.14 -14.31 3.33
CA LEU A 473 -14.57 -14.65 3.31
C LEU A 473 -15.14 -14.35 1.92
N PRO A 474 -15.88 -15.29 1.31
CA PRO A 474 -16.44 -15.10 -0.03
C PRO A 474 -17.45 -13.96 -0.02
N ARG A 475 -17.53 -13.17 -1.10
CA ARG A 475 -18.40 -12.00 -1.20
C ARG A 475 -18.92 -11.71 -2.60
N LEU A 476 -20.05 -11.02 -2.64
CA LEU A 476 -20.60 -10.41 -3.85
C LEU A 476 -19.85 -9.11 -4.19
N ALA A 477 -19.72 -8.80 -5.48
CA ALA A 477 -19.04 -7.60 -5.96
C ALA A 477 -19.88 -6.32 -5.81
N LEU A 478 -21.21 -6.43 -5.92
CA LEU A 478 -22.17 -5.31 -5.84
C LEU A 478 -21.74 -4.10 -6.71
N LYS A 479 -21.38 -4.36 -7.98
CA LYS A 479 -20.84 -3.36 -8.92
C LYS A 479 -21.80 -2.19 -9.17
N ASP A 480 -23.10 -2.48 -9.20
CA ASP A 480 -24.16 -1.49 -9.45
C ASP A 480 -24.69 -0.82 -8.16
N GLY A 481 -24.01 -1.04 -7.03
CA GLY A 481 -24.43 -0.57 -5.71
C GLY A 481 -25.23 -1.60 -4.92
N ILE A 482 -25.69 -1.19 -3.74
CA ILE A 482 -26.40 -2.07 -2.80
C ILE A 482 -27.88 -2.13 -3.18
N PRO A 483 -28.48 -3.32 -3.41
CA PRO A 483 -29.90 -3.43 -3.71
C PRO A 483 -30.77 -3.10 -2.49
N GLU A 484 -32.02 -2.72 -2.71
CA GLU A 484 -32.96 -2.34 -1.66
C GLU A 484 -33.14 -3.42 -0.58
N THR A 485 -33.12 -4.70 -0.97
CA THR A 485 -33.22 -5.85 -0.07
C THR A 485 -32.07 -5.94 0.93
N LEU A 486 -30.91 -5.36 0.60
CA LEU A 486 -29.71 -5.31 1.43
C LEU A 486 -29.47 -3.91 2.03
N SER A 487 -30.51 -3.07 2.07
CA SER A 487 -30.38 -1.69 2.55
C SER A 487 -29.75 -1.64 3.94
N THR A 488 -28.84 -0.67 4.12
CA THR A 488 -27.90 -0.67 5.24
C THR A 488 -27.87 0.69 5.92
N PHE A 489 -27.85 0.70 7.25
CA PHE A 489 -27.65 1.91 8.05
C PHE A 489 -26.23 1.96 8.61
N VAL A 490 -25.50 3.05 8.37
CA VAL A 490 -24.26 3.38 9.08
C VAL A 490 -24.61 4.26 10.28
N VAL A 491 -24.39 3.75 11.48
CA VAL A 491 -24.78 4.41 12.73
C VAL A 491 -23.57 4.73 13.61
N VAL A 492 -23.56 5.93 14.18
CA VAL A 492 -22.52 6.40 15.10
C VAL A 492 -23.14 6.72 16.46
N PRO A 493 -23.00 5.85 17.48
CA PRO A 493 -23.41 6.14 18.84
C PRO A 493 -22.56 7.28 19.45
N THR A 494 -23.17 8.43 19.73
CA THR A 494 -22.44 9.64 20.16
C THR A 494 -23.05 10.31 21.39
N LEU A 495 -22.27 11.12 22.12
CA LEU A 495 -22.79 11.97 23.19
C LEU A 495 -22.76 13.42 22.75
N PHE A 496 -23.86 14.14 22.98
CA PHE A 496 -23.92 15.57 22.72
C PHE A 496 -23.41 16.34 23.94
N VAL A 497 -22.20 16.89 23.81
CA VAL A 497 -21.50 17.62 24.87
C VAL A 497 -21.45 19.13 24.59
N SER A 498 -21.16 19.51 23.34
CA SER A 498 -21.04 20.91 22.91
C SER A 498 -21.46 21.09 21.46
N VAL A 499 -21.87 22.30 21.07
CA VAL A 499 -22.26 22.62 19.69
C VAL A 499 -21.11 22.37 18.72
N ALA A 500 -19.88 22.72 19.08
CA ALA A 500 -18.70 22.47 18.25
C ALA A 500 -18.50 20.98 17.97
N ARG A 501 -18.65 20.12 18.99
CA ARG A 501 -18.51 18.67 18.81
C ARG A 501 -19.65 18.09 17.99
N VAL A 502 -20.87 18.60 18.15
CA VAL A 502 -22.01 18.23 17.28
C VAL A 502 -21.67 18.54 15.81
N GLN A 503 -21.22 19.76 15.51
CA GLN A 503 -20.86 20.15 14.14
C GLN A 503 -19.73 19.29 13.57
N GLU A 504 -18.73 18.95 14.38
CA GLU A 504 -17.65 18.04 13.98
C GLU A 504 -18.18 16.64 13.64
N GLN A 505 -19.08 16.07 14.45
CA GLN A 505 -19.68 14.76 14.18
C GLN A 505 -20.54 14.77 12.89
N LEU A 506 -21.21 15.88 12.60
CA LEU A 506 -21.97 16.08 11.37
C LEU A 506 -21.04 16.14 10.15
N SER A 507 -19.93 16.87 10.24
CA SER A 507 -18.90 16.91 9.19
C SER A 507 -18.30 15.52 8.95
N GLN A 508 -18.00 14.76 10.02
CA GLN A 508 -17.53 13.38 9.88
C GLN A 508 -18.59 12.45 9.27
N MET A 509 -19.87 12.66 9.55
CA MET A 509 -20.95 11.91 8.91
C MET A 509 -21.04 12.21 7.40
N GLU A 510 -20.85 13.46 6.99
CA GLU A 510 -20.78 13.85 5.57
C GLU A 510 -19.56 13.20 4.88
N ILE A 511 -18.39 13.20 5.52
CA ILE A 511 -17.19 12.52 5.01
C ILE A 511 -17.47 11.02 4.81
N ARG A 512 -18.08 10.34 5.79
CA ARG A 512 -18.43 8.91 5.69
C ARG A 512 -19.39 8.61 4.53
N TYR A 513 -20.30 9.53 4.23
CA TYR A 513 -21.18 9.46 3.05
C TYR A 513 -20.40 9.64 1.75
N LEU A 514 -19.56 10.68 1.66
CA LEU A 514 -18.77 10.97 0.48
C LEU A 514 -17.78 9.84 0.13
N SER A 515 -17.28 9.12 1.14
CA SER A 515 -16.44 7.94 0.92
C SER A 515 -17.24 6.71 0.44
N ASN A 516 -18.53 6.60 0.74
CA ASN A 516 -19.36 5.45 0.39
C ASN A 516 -20.73 5.90 -0.14
N PRO A 517 -20.78 6.62 -1.28
CA PRO A 517 -22.04 7.12 -1.81
C PRO A 517 -22.85 5.98 -2.41
N ASP A 518 -24.00 5.67 -1.80
CA ASP A 518 -24.94 4.68 -2.32
C ASP A 518 -26.39 5.14 -2.02
N SER A 519 -27.34 4.73 -2.85
CA SER A 519 -28.75 5.11 -2.72
C SER A 519 -29.49 4.38 -1.60
N HIS A 520 -29.05 3.17 -1.25
CA HIS A 520 -29.64 2.31 -0.22
C HIS A 520 -28.80 2.24 1.07
N VAL A 521 -27.74 3.07 1.16
CA VAL A 521 -27.00 3.31 2.41
C VAL A 521 -27.47 4.62 3.06
N ARG A 522 -27.83 4.54 4.33
CA ARG A 522 -28.29 5.68 5.14
C ARG A 522 -27.38 5.91 6.32
N TYR A 523 -27.28 7.15 6.78
CA TYR A 523 -26.35 7.55 7.84
C TYR A 523 -27.10 8.14 9.02
N ALA A 524 -26.82 7.67 10.24
CA ALA A 524 -27.49 8.16 11.43
C ALA A 524 -26.55 8.41 12.62
N LEU A 525 -26.79 9.50 13.34
CA LEU A 525 -26.24 9.71 14.68
C LEU A 525 -27.23 9.16 15.71
N LEU A 526 -26.78 8.22 16.55
CA LEU A 526 -27.54 7.72 17.70
C LEU A 526 -27.04 8.43 18.96
N SER A 527 -27.72 9.50 19.37
CA SER A 527 -27.21 10.39 20.40
C SER A 527 -27.94 10.27 21.74
N ASP A 528 -27.17 10.41 22.82
CA ASP A 528 -27.69 10.63 24.17
C ASP A 528 -27.14 11.95 24.72
N TRP A 529 -27.78 12.44 25.77
CA TRP A 529 -27.22 13.42 26.67
C TRP A 529 -26.12 12.86 27.57
N THR A 530 -25.30 13.74 28.13
CA THR A 530 -24.40 13.38 29.25
C THR A 530 -25.19 13.06 30.52
N ASP A 531 -24.66 12.14 31.32
CA ASP A 531 -25.21 11.77 32.64
C ASP A 531 -25.42 13.03 33.51
N ALA A 532 -26.60 13.21 34.10
CA ALA A 532 -27.00 14.42 34.83
C ALA A 532 -27.80 14.12 36.11
N GLU A 533 -27.98 15.13 36.96
CA GLU A 533 -28.82 15.06 38.17
C GLU A 533 -30.31 15.28 37.89
N LEU A 534 -30.65 15.85 36.73
CA LEU A 534 -32.01 16.12 36.28
C LEU A 534 -32.27 15.46 34.91
N GLU A 535 -33.54 15.20 34.60
CA GLU A 535 -33.95 14.62 33.31
C GLU A 535 -33.60 15.53 32.13
N THR A 536 -33.80 16.84 32.29
CA THR A 536 -33.54 17.89 31.28
C THR A 536 -32.60 18.96 31.84
N MET A 537 -31.65 19.41 31.02
CA MET A 537 -30.67 20.46 31.36
C MET A 537 -30.85 21.68 30.43
N PRO A 538 -30.50 22.90 30.88
CA PRO A 538 -30.78 24.13 30.11
C PRO A 538 -30.17 24.21 28.70
N ASN A 539 -29.09 23.47 28.42
CA ASN A 539 -28.40 23.49 27.13
C ASN A 539 -28.86 22.39 26.15
N ASP A 540 -29.74 21.48 26.57
CA ASP A 540 -30.14 20.31 25.78
C ASP A 540 -30.78 20.72 24.44
N ASP A 541 -31.78 21.62 24.46
CA ASP A 541 -32.47 22.09 23.26
C ASP A 541 -31.53 22.73 22.24
N ARG A 542 -30.54 23.49 22.72
CA ARG A 542 -29.55 24.15 21.85
C ARG A 542 -28.69 23.12 21.11
N LEU A 543 -28.30 22.03 21.78
CA LEU A 543 -27.51 20.96 21.19
C LEU A 543 -28.32 20.15 20.18
N LEU A 544 -29.56 19.79 20.52
CA LEU A 544 -30.44 19.04 19.62
C LEU A 544 -30.77 19.85 18.37
N ASN A 545 -31.13 21.13 18.53
CA ASN A 545 -31.44 22.02 17.40
C ASN A 545 -30.25 22.22 16.46
N ALA A 546 -29.02 22.28 16.99
CA ALA A 546 -27.83 22.37 16.16
C ALA A 546 -27.64 21.10 15.30
N ALA A 547 -27.89 19.92 15.86
CA ALA A 547 -27.81 18.65 15.13
C ALA A 547 -28.91 18.53 14.08
N THR A 548 -30.17 18.80 14.43
CA THR A 548 -31.31 18.66 13.51
C THR A 548 -31.23 19.62 12.33
N THR A 549 -30.83 20.87 12.58
CA THR A 549 -30.62 21.88 11.53
C THR A 549 -29.53 21.45 10.55
N ALA A 550 -28.40 20.95 11.07
CA ALA A 550 -27.31 20.48 10.23
C ALA A 550 -27.67 19.22 9.41
N VAL A 551 -28.40 18.26 10.01
CA VAL A 551 -28.93 17.09 9.27
C VAL A 551 -29.89 17.54 8.16
N ALA A 552 -30.78 18.49 8.43
CA ALA A 552 -31.68 19.03 7.42
C ALA A 552 -30.90 19.70 6.27
N ALA A 553 -29.85 20.46 6.56
CA ALA A 553 -28.98 21.05 5.56
C ALA A 553 -28.29 20.00 4.68
N LEU A 554 -27.79 18.90 5.26
CA LEU A 554 -27.18 17.80 4.51
C LEU A 554 -28.19 17.09 3.59
N ASN A 555 -29.40 16.80 4.09
CA ASN A 555 -30.45 16.18 3.27
C ASN A 555 -30.89 17.11 2.11
N THR A 556 -30.96 18.42 2.32
CA THR A 556 -31.22 19.39 1.25
C THR A 556 -30.08 19.41 0.23
N LYS A 557 -28.82 19.37 0.69
CA LYS A 557 -27.63 19.41 -0.17
C LYS A 557 -27.52 18.20 -1.10
N TYR A 558 -27.80 17.00 -0.61
CA TYR A 558 -27.60 15.75 -1.35
C TYR A 558 -28.89 15.14 -1.94
N GLY A 559 -30.05 15.69 -1.62
CA GLY A 559 -31.35 15.21 -2.08
C GLY A 559 -31.78 13.90 -1.40
N GLY A 560 -33.06 13.83 -1.04
CA GLY A 560 -33.65 12.69 -0.35
C GLY A 560 -33.32 12.64 1.15
N GLN A 561 -33.94 11.70 1.87
CA GLN A 561 -33.75 11.51 3.31
C GLN A 561 -32.67 10.46 3.57
N ARG A 562 -31.40 10.90 3.57
CA ARG A 562 -30.19 10.04 3.70
C ARG A 562 -29.55 10.12 5.07
N PHE A 563 -29.59 11.29 5.68
CA PHE A 563 -29.00 11.59 6.98
C PHE A 563 -30.06 11.69 8.05
N PHE A 564 -29.79 11.11 9.22
CA PHE A 564 -30.71 11.03 10.34
C PHE A 564 -30.00 11.38 11.65
N VAL A 565 -30.78 11.90 12.61
CA VAL A 565 -30.38 11.99 14.00
C VAL A 565 -31.49 11.38 14.84
N PHE A 566 -31.17 10.35 15.62
CA PHE A 566 -32.07 9.74 16.57
C PHE A 566 -31.53 10.01 17.96
N HIS A 567 -32.21 10.90 18.68
CA HIS A 567 -31.77 11.37 19.98
C HIS A 567 -32.65 10.83 21.10
N ARG A 568 -32.08 10.30 22.18
CA ARG A 568 -32.83 9.70 23.30
C ARG A 568 -32.92 10.60 24.52
N LYS A 569 -34.05 10.54 25.23
CA LYS A 569 -34.21 11.23 26.53
C LYS A 569 -33.39 10.56 27.64
N ARG A 570 -33.08 11.30 28.71
CA ARG A 570 -32.50 10.71 29.93
C ARG A 570 -33.58 9.93 30.67
N LEU A 571 -33.25 8.76 31.23
CA LEU A 571 -34.10 8.01 32.15
C LEU A 571 -33.41 7.91 33.51
N TRP A 572 -34.19 7.93 34.59
CA TRP A 572 -33.67 7.74 35.94
C TRP A 572 -33.13 6.32 36.10
N ASN A 573 -31.84 6.19 36.42
CA ASN A 573 -31.21 4.91 36.68
C ASN A 573 -30.95 4.75 38.19
N PRO A 574 -31.71 3.91 38.92
CA PRO A 574 -31.55 3.74 40.36
C PRO A 574 -30.20 3.09 40.73
N SER A 575 -29.61 2.28 39.85
CA SER A 575 -28.32 1.61 40.09
C SER A 575 -27.13 2.57 39.99
N GLU A 576 -27.27 3.60 39.17
CA GLU A 576 -26.24 4.64 38.95
C GLU A 576 -26.54 5.94 39.72
N GLY A 577 -27.76 6.13 40.22
CA GLY A 577 -28.19 7.33 40.94
C GLY A 577 -28.17 8.60 40.09
N LYS A 578 -28.40 8.47 38.78
CA LYS A 578 -28.32 9.57 37.79
C LYS A 578 -29.37 9.41 36.70
N TRP A 579 -29.72 10.52 36.07
CA TRP A 579 -30.45 10.56 34.80
C TRP A 579 -29.47 10.36 33.65
N MET A 580 -29.67 9.31 32.85
CA MET A 580 -28.76 8.93 31.78
C MET A 580 -29.47 8.20 30.64
N GLY A 581 -28.81 8.04 29.49
CA GLY A 581 -29.32 7.20 28.42
C GLY A 581 -29.39 5.73 28.85
N TRP A 582 -30.51 5.06 28.58
CA TRP A 582 -30.72 3.65 28.94
C TRP A 582 -29.68 2.75 28.28
N GLU A 583 -29.05 1.86 29.05
CA GLU A 583 -28.08 0.84 28.60
C GLU A 583 -26.90 1.37 27.74
N ARG A 584 -26.59 2.68 27.79
CA ARG A 584 -25.52 3.34 27.02
C ARG A 584 -25.50 2.90 25.54
N LYS A 585 -24.34 2.46 25.00
CA LYS A 585 -24.16 2.08 23.58
C LYS A 585 -25.07 0.91 23.18
N ARG A 586 -25.14 -0.15 24.01
CA ARG A 586 -26.03 -1.30 23.80
C ARG A 586 -27.48 -0.85 23.65
N GLY A 587 -27.95 0.01 24.57
CA GLY A 587 -29.32 0.51 24.55
C GLY A 587 -29.66 1.30 23.29
N LYS A 588 -28.74 2.14 22.81
CA LYS A 588 -28.91 2.89 21.55
C LYS A 588 -29.16 1.95 20.38
N LEU A 589 -28.34 0.92 20.25
CA LEU A 589 -28.43 -0.04 19.15
C LEU A 589 -29.70 -0.89 19.28
N HIS A 590 -30.02 -1.38 20.48
CA HIS A 590 -31.21 -2.18 20.72
C HIS A 590 -32.51 -1.41 20.41
N GLU A 591 -32.67 -0.20 20.95
CA GLU A 591 -33.86 0.60 20.65
C GLU A 591 -33.92 1.01 19.18
N PHE A 592 -32.77 1.25 18.54
CA PHE A 592 -32.72 1.56 17.11
C PHE A 592 -33.14 0.35 16.26
N ASN A 593 -32.70 -0.86 16.57
CA ASN A 593 -33.10 -2.08 15.88
C ASN A 593 -34.62 -2.33 16.03
N ARG A 594 -35.16 -2.11 17.23
CA ARG A 594 -36.61 -2.15 17.47
C ARG A 594 -37.35 -1.08 16.65
N LEU A 595 -36.80 0.14 16.58
CA LEU A 595 -37.37 1.22 15.77
C LEU A 595 -37.40 0.88 14.27
N LEU A 596 -36.36 0.24 13.74
CA LEU A 596 -36.30 -0.28 12.36
C LEU A 596 -37.37 -1.35 12.07
N ARG A 597 -37.97 -1.94 13.10
CA ARG A 597 -39.10 -2.90 13.03
C ARG A 597 -40.43 -2.31 13.51
N GLY A 598 -40.50 -0.98 13.64
CA GLY A 598 -41.75 -0.25 13.91
C GLY A 598 -42.12 -0.09 15.38
N ALA A 599 -41.20 -0.33 16.32
CA ALA A 599 -41.47 -0.10 17.74
C ALA A 599 -41.74 1.38 18.05
N THR A 600 -42.82 1.64 18.79
CA THR A 600 -43.24 3.00 19.19
C THR A 600 -42.93 3.33 20.65
N ASP A 601 -42.49 2.35 21.43
CA ASP A 601 -42.23 2.41 22.87
C ASP A 601 -40.75 2.66 23.20
N THR A 602 -40.03 3.36 22.31
CA THR A 602 -38.61 3.70 22.52
C THR A 602 -38.44 5.04 23.24
N SER A 603 -37.24 5.29 23.75
CA SER A 603 -36.86 6.55 24.41
C SER A 603 -36.41 7.66 23.45
N PHE A 604 -36.49 7.43 22.13
CA PHE A 604 -36.18 8.46 21.13
C PHE A 604 -37.17 9.62 21.19
N LEU A 605 -36.64 10.85 21.26
CA LEU A 605 -37.43 12.07 21.30
C LEU A 605 -38.08 12.36 19.95
N PRO A 606 -39.30 12.92 19.94
CA PRO A 606 -39.89 13.45 18.73
C PRO A 606 -39.11 14.68 18.26
N ILE A 607 -38.88 14.78 16.95
CA ILE A 607 -38.19 15.93 16.34
C ILE A 607 -39.23 16.74 15.57
N ALA A 608 -39.31 18.04 15.86
CA ALA A 608 -40.31 18.96 15.27
C ALA A 608 -41.76 18.44 15.41
N GLY A 609 -42.09 17.84 16.57
CA GLY A 609 -43.42 17.31 16.87
C GLY A 609 -43.78 16.01 16.13
N LYS A 610 -42.87 15.45 15.32
CA LYS A 610 -43.06 14.14 14.68
C LYS A 610 -42.39 13.05 15.52
N PRO A 611 -43.04 11.88 15.71
CA PRO A 611 -42.41 10.76 16.39
C PRO A 611 -41.14 10.34 15.66
N ALA A 612 -40.16 9.81 16.40
CA ALA A 612 -39.01 9.18 15.77
C ALA A 612 -39.51 7.99 14.95
N VAL A 613 -39.27 8.00 13.63
CA VAL A 613 -39.61 6.91 12.72
C VAL A 613 -38.39 6.63 11.86
N ALA A 614 -37.93 5.38 11.86
CA ALA A 614 -36.88 4.94 10.95
C ALA A 614 -37.51 4.32 9.69
N PRO A 615 -36.90 4.50 8.51
CA PRO A 615 -37.32 3.82 7.29
C PRO A 615 -37.34 2.29 7.48
N PRO A 616 -38.41 1.59 7.06
CA PRO A 616 -38.46 0.14 7.15
C PRO A 616 -37.49 -0.51 6.14
N GLY A 617 -37.26 -1.82 6.29
CA GLY A 617 -36.54 -2.63 5.30
C GLY A 617 -35.01 -2.64 5.42
N ALA A 618 -34.44 -1.99 6.44
CA ALA A 618 -33.00 -2.12 6.73
C ALA A 618 -32.66 -3.57 7.11
N CYS A 619 -31.80 -4.20 6.32
CA CYS A 619 -31.30 -5.55 6.53
C CYS A 619 -30.09 -5.54 7.48
N TYR A 620 -29.19 -4.58 7.27
CA TYR A 620 -27.93 -4.48 8.03
C TYR A 620 -27.76 -3.14 8.73
N VAL A 621 -27.01 -3.16 9.82
CA VAL A 621 -26.51 -1.96 10.50
C VAL A 621 -25.00 -2.08 10.66
N ILE A 622 -24.27 -1.04 10.24
CA ILE A 622 -22.85 -0.84 10.52
C ILE A 622 -22.74 0.12 11.70
N THR A 623 -22.24 -0.35 12.85
CA THR A 623 -21.96 0.51 13.99
C THR A 623 -20.49 0.92 14.03
N LEU A 624 -20.24 2.19 14.32
CA LEU A 624 -18.90 2.79 14.40
C LEU A 624 -18.76 3.56 15.71
N ASP A 625 -17.54 3.72 16.22
CA ASP A 625 -17.27 4.74 17.24
C ASP A 625 -17.08 6.12 16.60
N ASP A 626 -17.03 7.16 17.44
CA ASP A 626 -16.96 8.55 17.00
C ASP A 626 -15.64 8.89 16.27
N ASP A 627 -14.54 8.21 16.63
CA ASP A 627 -13.19 8.31 16.05
C ASP A 627 -12.93 7.35 14.88
N THR A 628 -13.89 6.47 14.56
CA THR A 628 -13.72 5.45 13.51
C THR A 628 -13.97 6.05 12.13
N LYS A 629 -12.99 5.89 11.24
CA LYS A 629 -13.01 6.37 9.86
C LYS A 629 -13.31 5.21 8.90
N LEU A 630 -14.16 5.48 7.90
CA LEU A 630 -14.55 4.55 6.86
C LEU A 630 -13.81 4.88 5.55
N PRO A 631 -12.97 3.99 5.02
CA PRO A 631 -12.39 4.14 3.68
C PRO A 631 -13.44 4.06 2.57
N MET A 632 -13.00 4.37 1.35
CA MET A 632 -13.87 4.34 0.18
C MET A 632 -14.31 2.92 -0.19
N GLY A 633 -15.58 2.74 -0.54
CA GLY A 633 -16.16 1.47 -1.03
C GLY A 633 -16.32 0.35 0.01
N VAL A 634 -15.84 0.54 1.24
CA VAL A 634 -15.84 -0.47 2.30
C VAL A 634 -17.26 -0.93 2.70
N VAL A 635 -18.26 -0.04 2.66
CA VAL A 635 -19.63 -0.40 3.01
C VAL A 635 -20.19 -1.44 2.05
N SER A 636 -20.04 -1.23 0.74
CA SER A 636 -20.49 -2.17 -0.30
C SER A 636 -19.76 -3.51 -0.17
N GLN A 637 -18.44 -3.49 0.03
CA GLN A 637 -17.66 -4.72 0.22
C GLN A 637 -18.11 -5.53 1.45
N LEU A 638 -18.38 -4.87 2.59
CA LEU A 638 -18.86 -5.56 3.80
C LEU A 638 -20.26 -6.15 3.61
N VAL A 639 -21.16 -5.41 2.98
CA VAL A 639 -22.51 -5.91 2.64
C VAL A 639 -22.41 -7.08 1.67
N GLY A 640 -21.50 -7.01 0.69
CA GLY A 640 -21.23 -8.12 -0.23
C GLY A 640 -20.74 -9.39 0.48
N VAL A 641 -19.91 -9.27 1.53
CA VAL A 641 -19.52 -10.40 2.38
C VAL A 641 -20.74 -10.96 3.11
N ALA A 642 -21.52 -10.11 3.75
CA ALA A 642 -22.67 -10.52 4.56
C ALA A 642 -23.80 -11.15 3.73
N ALA A 643 -23.98 -10.69 2.50
CA ALA A 643 -25.02 -11.16 1.58
C ALA A 643 -24.69 -12.51 0.94
N HIS A 644 -23.41 -12.87 0.85
CA HIS A 644 -22.98 -14.13 0.23
C HIS A 644 -23.62 -15.35 0.93
N PRO A 645 -24.22 -16.32 0.19
CA PRO A 645 -24.99 -17.42 0.78
C PRO A 645 -24.28 -18.18 1.90
N LEU A 646 -22.98 -18.47 1.72
CA LEU A 646 -22.16 -19.17 2.74
C LEU A 646 -21.97 -18.41 4.06
N ASN A 647 -22.18 -17.09 4.06
CA ASN A 647 -21.99 -16.27 5.25
C ASN A 647 -23.32 -15.92 5.93
N GLN A 648 -24.46 -16.18 5.28
CA GLN A 648 -25.78 -15.86 5.84
C GLN A 648 -26.03 -16.64 7.14
N PRO A 649 -26.51 -15.96 8.21
CA PRO A 649 -26.65 -16.58 9.51
C PRO A 649 -27.79 -17.61 9.54
N VAL A 650 -27.51 -18.78 10.10
CA VAL A 650 -28.50 -19.81 10.43
C VAL A 650 -28.74 -19.77 11.93
N PHE A 651 -29.90 -19.27 12.34
CA PHE A 651 -30.29 -19.18 13.74
C PHE A 651 -31.00 -20.45 14.22
N ASP A 652 -30.52 -21.06 15.30
CA ASP A 652 -31.20 -22.17 15.97
C ASP A 652 -32.10 -21.63 17.09
N PRO A 653 -33.44 -21.79 16.99
CA PRO A 653 -34.37 -21.31 18.01
C PRO A 653 -34.28 -22.06 19.35
N ILE A 654 -33.75 -23.29 19.36
CA ILE A 654 -33.62 -24.09 20.60
C ILE A 654 -32.38 -23.63 21.37
N ALA A 655 -31.24 -23.54 20.70
CA ALA A 655 -30.01 -23.01 21.31
C ALA A 655 -30.04 -21.48 21.49
N GLN A 656 -30.94 -20.79 20.78
CA GLN A 656 -31.04 -19.34 20.66
C GLN A 656 -29.71 -18.70 20.26
N CYS A 657 -28.99 -19.32 19.32
CA CYS A 657 -27.71 -18.82 18.81
C CYS A 657 -27.55 -19.12 17.32
N VAL A 658 -26.64 -18.41 16.67
CA VAL A 658 -26.26 -18.65 15.28
C VAL A 658 -25.32 -19.85 15.21
N VAL A 659 -25.76 -20.93 14.56
CA VAL A 659 -25.04 -22.21 14.48
C VAL A 659 -24.22 -22.37 13.21
N ASP A 660 -24.57 -21.63 12.14
CA ASP A 660 -23.79 -21.55 10.91
C ASP A 660 -23.91 -20.15 10.29
N GLY A 661 -22.98 -19.80 9.40
CA GLY A 661 -22.83 -18.42 8.91
C GLY A 661 -22.51 -17.43 10.03
N TYR A 662 -22.82 -16.14 9.81
CA TYR A 662 -22.40 -15.05 10.71
C TYR A 662 -23.49 -13.99 10.86
N GLY A 663 -23.80 -13.62 12.10
CA GLY A 663 -24.68 -12.49 12.41
C GLY A 663 -23.93 -11.16 12.55
N ILE A 664 -22.61 -11.21 12.74
CA ILE A 664 -21.73 -10.03 12.90
C ILE A 664 -20.50 -10.21 12.00
N PHE A 665 -20.09 -9.13 11.33
CA PHE A 665 -18.90 -9.02 10.51
C PHE A 665 -18.04 -7.86 11.02
N GLN A 666 -16.93 -8.21 11.66
CA GLN A 666 -15.94 -7.28 12.20
C GLN A 666 -14.83 -7.05 11.16
N PRO A 667 -14.65 -5.84 10.63
CA PRO A 667 -13.50 -5.51 9.81
C PRO A 667 -12.23 -5.43 10.65
N ARG A 668 -11.06 -5.53 10.00
CA ARG A 668 -9.78 -5.20 10.63
C ARG A 668 -9.79 -3.74 11.07
N VAL A 669 -9.29 -3.45 12.27
CA VAL A 669 -9.11 -2.09 12.76
C VAL A 669 -7.62 -1.76 12.75
N THR A 670 -7.23 -0.77 11.95
CA THR A 670 -5.84 -0.33 11.78
C THR A 670 -5.65 1.07 12.37
N PRO A 671 -4.57 1.32 13.15
CA PRO A 671 -4.26 2.64 13.63
C PRO A 671 -4.07 3.67 12.50
N THR A 672 -4.69 4.84 12.62
CA THR A 672 -4.43 5.98 11.72
C THR A 672 -2.99 6.45 11.87
N LEU A 673 -2.44 7.08 10.82
CA LEU A 673 -1.20 7.84 10.97
C LEU A 673 -1.43 8.94 12.01
N PRO A 674 -0.61 8.99 13.09
CA PRO A 674 -0.79 9.96 14.16
C PRO A 674 -0.49 11.37 13.66
N HIS A 675 -1.21 12.36 14.17
CA HIS A 675 -0.78 13.75 13.98
C HIS A 675 0.54 13.97 14.72
N ARG A 676 1.33 14.96 14.29
CA ARG A 676 2.67 15.22 14.85
C ARG A 676 2.68 15.41 16.38
N GLN A 677 1.61 15.98 16.93
CA GLN A 677 1.44 16.18 18.38
C GLN A 677 1.06 14.89 19.14
N GLU A 678 0.54 13.88 18.44
CA GLU A 678 0.10 12.58 18.99
C GLU A 678 1.22 11.52 18.94
N HIS A 679 2.35 11.85 18.34
CA HIS A 679 3.47 10.94 18.05
C HIS A 679 4.44 10.77 19.24
N SER A 680 3.93 10.42 20.41
CA SER A 680 4.73 10.16 21.62
C SER A 680 5.60 8.90 21.49
N MET A 681 6.61 8.72 22.36
CA MET A 681 7.38 7.46 22.39
C MET A 681 6.49 6.26 22.74
N PHE A 682 5.48 6.44 23.59
CA PHE A 682 4.47 5.43 23.86
C PHE A 682 3.76 5.00 22.58
N HIS A 683 3.25 5.95 21.79
CA HIS A 683 2.58 5.65 20.53
C HIS A 683 3.51 4.87 19.59
N ARG A 684 4.77 5.28 19.42
CA ARG A 684 5.75 4.60 18.54
C ARG A 684 6.01 3.14 18.94
N ILE A 685 6.07 2.86 20.24
CA ILE A 685 6.38 1.52 20.75
C ILE A 685 5.18 0.58 20.63
N PHE A 686 3.95 1.09 20.87
CA PHE A 686 2.75 0.26 21.03
C PHE A 686 1.73 0.31 19.87
N ALA A 687 1.70 1.37 19.05
CA ALA A 687 0.71 1.47 17.96
C ALA A 687 0.98 0.49 16.80
N GLY A 688 2.20 -0.05 16.69
CA GLY A 688 2.58 -0.93 15.59
C GLY A 688 2.55 -0.21 14.22
N ALA A 689 2.31 -0.96 13.15
CA ALA A 689 2.16 -0.40 11.81
C ALA A 689 0.90 0.46 11.73
N SER A 690 1.07 1.75 11.39
CA SER A 690 -0.01 2.74 11.24
C SER A 690 -0.16 3.15 9.78
N GLY A 691 -1.38 3.52 9.37
CA GLY A 691 -1.70 3.90 7.99
C GLY A 691 -2.14 2.71 7.12
N THR A 692 -2.28 2.97 5.82
CA THR A 692 -2.71 1.99 4.82
C THR A 692 -1.52 1.19 4.31
N ASP A 693 -1.57 -0.14 4.45
CA ASP A 693 -0.65 -1.03 3.72
C ASP A 693 -1.29 -1.42 2.38
N ALA A 694 -0.81 -0.80 1.29
CA ALA A 694 -1.33 -1.04 -0.06
C ALA A 694 -1.06 -2.46 -0.60
N TYR A 695 -0.22 -3.27 0.09
CA TYR A 695 0.27 -4.55 -0.43
C TYR A 695 -0.01 -5.75 0.47
N SER A 696 -0.65 -5.57 1.65
CA SER A 696 -1.09 -6.68 2.49
C SER A 696 -2.60 -6.93 2.33
N SER A 697 -2.95 -8.07 1.73
CA SER A 697 -4.35 -8.37 1.37
C SER A 697 -5.11 -9.14 2.45
N THR A 698 -4.46 -9.73 3.45
CA THR A 698 -5.16 -10.48 4.52
C THR A 698 -4.29 -10.69 5.76
N VAL A 699 -4.84 -10.46 6.96
CA VAL A 699 -4.19 -10.73 8.25
C VAL A 699 -4.77 -12.00 8.89
N SER A 700 -3.89 -12.87 9.40
CA SER A 700 -4.30 -14.05 10.17
C SER A 700 -4.82 -13.66 11.56
N GLU A 701 -5.93 -14.25 11.97
CA GLU A 701 -6.42 -14.17 13.35
C GLU A 701 -6.77 -15.57 13.82
N LEU A 702 -6.21 -15.95 14.97
CA LEU A 702 -6.25 -17.32 15.48
C LEU A 702 -7.66 -17.89 15.53
N TYR A 703 -8.61 -17.15 16.10
CA TYR A 703 -9.95 -17.69 16.31
C TYR A 703 -10.74 -17.79 15.01
N GLN A 704 -10.58 -16.84 14.09
CA GLN A 704 -11.14 -16.90 12.74
C GLN A 704 -10.56 -18.09 11.95
N ASP A 705 -9.23 -18.24 11.96
CA ASP A 705 -8.56 -19.25 11.13
C ASP A 705 -8.77 -20.66 11.65
N LEU A 706 -8.71 -20.88 12.98
CA LEU A 706 -8.89 -22.20 13.58
C LEU A 706 -10.36 -22.56 13.80
N PHE A 707 -11.18 -21.64 14.33
CA PHE A 707 -12.56 -21.93 14.76
C PHE A 707 -13.63 -21.34 13.85
N ALA A 708 -13.26 -20.57 12.82
CA ALA A 708 -14.21 -19.81 12.01
C ALA A 708 -15.02 -18.80 12.86
N LEU A 709 -14.41 -18.25 13.92
CA LEU A 709 -15.05 -17.33 14.87
C LEU A 709 -14.16 -16.12 15.19
N GLY A 710 -14.48 -14.96 14.64
CA GLY A 710 -13.82 -13.70 14.94
C GLY A 710 -14.14 -13.16 16.35
N THR A 711 -13.52 -12.04 16.70
CA THR A 711 -13.75 -11.31 17.96
C THR A 711 -14.33 -9.94 17.63
N TYR A 712 -15.51 -9.64 18.17
CA TYR A 712 -16.17 -8.35 17.95
C TYR A 712 -15.63 -7.30 18.90
N SER A 713 -15.25 -6.13 18.37
CA SER A 713 -14.76 -4.97 19.13
C SER A 713 -15.80 -3.85 19.23
N GLY A 714 -17.07 -4.16 18.94
CA GLY A 714 -18.18 -3.22 19.00
C GLY A 714 -18.33 -2.36 17.75
N LYS A 715 -17.69 -2.74 16.65
CA LYS A 715 -17.66 -2.00 15.37
C LYS A 715 -17.76 -2.96 14.21
N GLY A 716 -18.50 -2.58 13.18
CA GLY A 716 -18.71 -3.45 12.02
C GLY A 716 -20.17 -3.66 11.73
N LEU A 717 -20.44 -4.60 10.84
CA LEU A 717 -21.76 -4.86 10.27
C LEU A 717 -22.46 -6.00 11.01
N TYR A 718 -23.75 -5.86 11.29
CA TYR A 718 -24.56 -6.97 11.80
C TYR A 718 -25.92 -7.08 11.10
N HIS A 719 -26.45 -8.30 11.02
CA HIS A 719 -27.80 -8.57 10.53
C HIS A 719 -28.82 -8.29 11.63
N VAL A 720 -29.73 -7.33 11.39
CA VAL A 720 -30.58 -6.75 12.44
C VAL A 720 -31.42 -7.80 13.16
N ASP A 721 -32.15 -8.64 12.41
CA ASP A 721 -33.08 -9.60 13.00
C ASP A 721 -32.36 -10.73 13.75
N THR A 722 -31.25 -11.21 13.19
CA THR A 722 -30.46 -12.28 13.82
C THR A 722 -29.76 -11.79 15.08
N PHE A 723 -29.24 -10.55 15.05
CA PHE A 723 -28.59 -9.95 16.20
C PHE A 723 -29.56 -9.78 17.37
N GLU A 724 -30.76 -9.25 17.11
CA GLU A 724 -31.80 -9.11 18.13
C GLU A 724 -32.30 -10.48 18.64
N ALA A 725 -32.57 -11.42 17.74
CA ALA A 725 -33.01 -12.77 18.11
C ALA A 725 -31.99 -13.51 18.99
N ALA A 726 -30.69 -13.37 18.70
CA ALA A 726 -29.63 -14.02 19.46
C ALA A 726 -29.43 -13.44 20.86
N LEU A 727 -29.80 -12.18 21.09
CA LEU A 727 -29.57 -11.47 22.36
C LEU A 727 -30.83 -11.30 23.21
N ALA A 728 -32.00 -11.59 22.66
CA ALA A 728 -33.29 -11.47 23.33
C ALA A 728 -33.28 -12.09 24.74
N GLY A 729 -33.55 -11.28 25.77
CA GLY A 729 -33.68 -11.72 27.15
C GLY A 729 -32.39 -12.19 27.85
N ARG A 730 -31.22 -12.10 27.21
CA ARG A 730 -29.96 -12.67 27.76
C ARG A 730 -29.25 -11.79 28.79
N VAL A 731 -29.40 -10.47 28.66
CA VAL A 731 -28.70 -9.48 29.48
C VAL A 731 -29.71 -8.70 30.31
N PRO A 732 -29.75 -8.91 31.63
CA PRO A 732 -30.56 -8.10 32.52
C PRO A 732 -30.10 -6.64 32.51
N GLU A 733 -31.03 -5.71 32.78
CA GLU A 733 -30.70 -4.29 32.83
C GLU A 733 -29.62 -3.97 33.88
N ASN A 734 -28.76 -3.01 33.55
CA ASN A 734 -27.71 -2.43 34.38
C ASN A 734 -26.61 -3.42 34.81
N THR A 735 -26.39 -4.49 34.04
CA THR A 735 -25.44 -5.56 34.43
C THR A 735 -24.13 -5.59 33.65
N GLN A 736 -24.08 -5.00 32.45
CA GLN A 736 -22.97 -5.23 31.52
C GLN A 736 -22.36 -3.93 30.98
N LEU A 737 -21.09 -3.68 31.33
CA LEU A 737 -20.31 -2.54 30.86
C LEU A 737 -19.65 -2.79 29.50
N SER A 738 -19.31 -4.04 29.19
CA SER A 738 -18.70 -4.45 27.91
C SER A 738 -19.49 -5.61 27.34
N HIS A 739 -20.19 -5.34 26.23
CA HIS A 739 -21.11 -6.27 25.60
C HIS A 739 -20.54 -6.92 24.33
N ASP A 740 -19.57 -6.29 23.67
CA ASP A 740 -19.10 -6.67 22.33
C ASP A 740 -18.69 -8.15 22.22
N LEU A 741 -17.76 -8.61 23.09
CA LEU A 741 -17.33 -10.01 23.09
C LEU A 741 -18.49 -10.97 23.40
N PHE A 742 -19.38 -10.59 24.33
CA PHE A 742 -20.53 -11.41 24.70
C PHE A 742 -21.51 -11.57 23.55
N GLU A 743 -21.82 -10.47 22.85
CA GLU A 743 -22.73 -10.47 21.70
C GLU A 743 -22.20 -11.36 20.57
N SER A 744 -20.88 -11.29 20.32
CA SER A 744 -20.19 -12.08 19.30
C SER A 744 -20.29 -13.59 19.48
N VAL A 745 -20.48 -14.06 20.73
CA VAL A 745 -20.56 -15.50 21.03
C VAL A 745 -21.91 -16.08 20.65
N PHE A 746 -23.01 -15.31 20.78
CA PHE A 746 -24.36 -15.78 20.44
C PHE A 746 -24.75 -15.46 18.99
N ALA A 747 -24.42 -14.26 18.53
CA ALA A 747 -24.70 -13.82 17.16
C ALA A 747 -23.68 -14.35 16.14
N ARG A 748 -22.58 -14.96 16.60
CA ARG A 748 -21.47 -15.50 15.80
C ARG A 748 -20.81 -14.44 14.92
N CYS A 749 -19.62 -14.00 15.35
CA CYS A 749 -18.84 -12.99 14.64
C CYS A 749 -17.83 -13.61 13.66
N ALA A 750 -17.72 -13.01 12.48
CA ALA A 750 -16.65 -13.23 11.50
C ALA A 750 -15.67 -12.05 11.55
N LEU A 751 -14.37 -12.34 11.50
CA LEU A 751 -13.37 -11.32 11.14
C LEU A 751 -13.27 -11.23 9.61
N VAL A 752 -13.46 -10.03 9.07
CA VAL A 752 -13.21 -9.70 7.66
C VAL A 752 -11.82 -9.07 7.58
N SER A 753 -10.82 -9.92 7.37
CA SER A 753 -9.39 -9.63 7.54
C SER A 753 -8.76 -8.76 6.45
N ASP A 754 -9.47 -8.54 5.35
CA ASP A 754 -9.02 -7.85 4.14
C ASP A 754 -9.77 -6.51 3.92
N ILE A 755 -10.69 -6.17 4.80
CA ILE A 755 -11.38 -4.87 4.84
C ILE A 755 -10.95 -4.15 6.12
N GLU A 756 -10.58 -2.87 6.00
CA GLU A 756 -10.04 -2.07 7.09
C GLU A 756 -10.94 -0.90 7.51
N PHE A 757 -11.06 -0.71 8.82
CA PHE A 757 -11.48 0.53 9.47
C PHE A 757 -10.25 1.20 10.09
N PHE A 758 -10.26 2.53 10.15
CA PHE A 758 -9.17 3.29 10.76
C PHE A 758 -9.59 3.95 12.07
N GLU A 759 -8.73 3.86 13.08
CA GLU A 759 -8.96 4.44 14.40
C GLU A 759 -7.71 5.07 14.99
N GLU A 760 -7.90 6.02 15.91
CA GLU A 760 -6.81 6.61 16.65
C GLU A 760 -6.30 5.65 17.73
N PHE A 761 -4.97 5.45 17.77
CA PHE A 761 -4.34 4.73 18.87
C PHE A 761 -4.04 5.68 20.05
N PRO A 762 -4.11 5.23 21.32
CA PRO A 762 -3.79 6.07 22.46
C PRO A 762 -2.39 6.70 22.37
N SER A 763 -2.32 8.02 22.41
CA SER A 763 -1.06 8.79 22.41
C SER A 763 -0.37 8.81 23.77
N HIS A 764 -1.05 8.47 24.87
CA HIS A 764 -0.53 8.57 26.24
C HIS A 764 -0.88 7.34 27.08
N THR A 765 0.00 7.03 28.04
CA THR A 765 -0.15 5.91 28.97
C THR A 765 -1.43 5.97 29.81
N GLU A 766 -1.84 7.17 30.27
CA GLU A 766 -3.05 7.33 31.11
C GLU A 766 -4.35 7.02 30.35
N VAL A 767 -4.41 7.37 29.06
CA VAL A 767 -5.55 7.06 28.19
C VAL A 767 -5.63 5.56 27.94
N ALA A 768 -4.49 4.90 27.69
CA ALA A 768 -4.41 3.45 27.55
C ALA A 768 -4.83 2.73 28.85
N ALA A 769 -4.29 3.15 29.99
CA ALA A 769 -4.60 2.62 31.31
C ALA A 769 -6.10 2.74 31.66
N SER A 770 -6.74 3.86 31.34
CA SER A 770 -8.20 4.04 31.54
C SER A 770 -9.04 3.10 30.67
N ARG A 771 -8.61 2.88 29.41
CA ARG A 771 -9.26 1.91 28.50
C ARG A 771 -9.14 0.48 29.04
N GLU A 772 -7.95 0.06 29.44
CA GLU A 772 -7.70 -1.28 29.99
C GLU A 772 -8.44 -1.54 31.30
N HIS A 773 -8.48 -0.55 32.20
CA HIS A 773 -9.24 -0.65 33.45
C HIS A 773 -10.73 -0.90 33.16
N ARG A 774 -11.31 -0.14 32.23
CA ARG A 774 -12.72 -0.31 31.81
C ARG A 774 -12.96 -1.69 31.22
N TRP A 775 -12.11 -2.14 30.30
CA TRP A 775 -12.24 -3.45 29.66
C TRP A 775 -12.16 -4.58 30.68
N THR A 776 -11.19 -4.51 31.59
CA THR A 776 -11.04 -5.49 32.68
C THR A 776 -12.29 -5.53 33.56
N ARG A 777 -12.86 -4.38 33.93
CA ARG A 777 -14.13 -4.37 34.68
C ARG A 777 -15.26 -5.03 33.90
N GLY A 778 -15.37 -4.77 32.61
CA GLY A 778 -16.37 -5.39 31.73
C GLY A 778 -16.20 -6.91 31.62
N ASP A 779 -14.97 -7.39 31.44
CA ASP A 779 -14.66 -8.82 31.36
C ASP A 779 -15.04 -9.56 32.64
N TRP A 780 -14.69 -9.00 33.81
CA TRP A 780 -15.00 -9.60 35.11
C TRP A 780 -16.48 -9.53 35.50
N GLN A 781 -17.28 -8.65 34.87
CA GLN A 781 -18.74 -8.67 35.01
C GLN A 781 -19.37 -9.91 34.36
N LEU A 782 -18.67 -10.60 33.45
CA LEU A 782 -19.19 -11.78 32.75
C LEU A 782 -19.21 -13.06 33.61
N LEU A 783 -18.65 -13.05 34.82
CA LEU A 783 -18.60 -14.21 35.72
C LEU A 783 -19.94 -14.97 35.87
N PRO A 784 -21.12 -14.31 35.99
CA PRO A 784 -22.40 -15.01 36.09
C PRO A 784 -22.79 -15.80 34.83
N TRP A 785 -22.23 -15.45 33.67
CA TRP A 785 -22.41 -16.20 32.42
C TRP A 785 -21.31 -17.23 32.19
N ILE A 786 -20.09 -16.97 32.67
CA ILE A 786 -18.98 -17.93 32.54
C ILE A 786 -19.21 -19.16 33.42
N PHE A 787 -19.52 -18.95 34.71
CA PHE A 787 -19.65 -20.02 35.71
C PHE A 787 -21.09 -20.24 36.21
N GLY A 788 -22.00 -19.29 35.95
CA GLY A 788 -23.35 -19.34 36.48
C GLY A 788 -24.41 -19.86 35.50
N PRO A 789 -25.66 -20.02 35.97
CA PRO A 789 -26.76 -20.56 35.17
C PRO A 789 -27.16 -19.66 33.99
N ARG A 790 -26.78 -18.37 34.00
CA ARG A 790 -27.02 -17.44 32.88
C ARG A 790 -26.22 -17.80 31.62
N GLY A 791 -25.18 -18.62 31.77
CA GLY A 791 -24.39 -19.15 30.66
C GLY A 791 -24.94 -20.42 30.00
N LYS A 792 -26.14 -20.88 30.40
CA LYS A 792 -26.76 -22.08 29.82
C LYS A 792 -26.98 -21.87 28.31
N GLY A 793 -26.45 -22.79 27.50
CA GLY A 793 -26.47 -22.70 26.03
C GLY A 793 -25.31 -21.94 25.40
N MET A 794 -24.36 -21.39 26.18
CA MET A 794 -23.18 -20.72 25.62
C MET A 794 -22.21 -21.74 24.98
N PRO A 795 -21.73 -21.50 23.74
CA PRO A 795 -20.70 -22.32 23.11
C PRO A 795 -19.42 -22.41 23.96
N THR A 796 -18.83 -23.61 24.03
CA THR A 796 -17.63 -23.89 24.85
C THR A 796 -16.45 -22.98 24.50
N ILE A 797 -16.20 -22.77 23.20
CA ILE A 797 -15.10 -21.91 22.75
C ILE A 797 -15.36 -20.43 23.07
N GLY A 798 -16.62 -19.98 23.04
CA GLY A 798 -17.00 -18.63 23.47
C GLY A 798 -16.73 -18.42 24.95
N ARG A 799 -17.05 -19.43 25.79
CA ARG A 799 -16.71 -19.42 27.22
C ARG A 799 -15.20 -19.38 27.44
N TRP A 800 -14.42 -20.11 26.62
CA TRP A 800 -12.96 -20.05 26.67
C TRP A 800 -12.41 -18.67 26.33
N LYS A 801 -12.91 -18.00 25.27
CA LYS A 801 -12.51 -16.62 24.94
C LYS A 801 -12.68 -15.67 26.13
N MET A 802 -13.82 -15.77 26.83
CA MET A 802 -14.08 -14.96 28.03
C MET A 802 -13.13 -15.33 29.18
N LEU A 803 -12.86 -16.63 29.41
CA LEU A 803 -11.90 -17.09 30.41
C LEU A 803 -10.47 -16.62 30.13
N ASP A 804 -10.05 -16.62 28.86
CA ASP A 804 -8.73 -16.14 28.45
C ASP A 804 -8.59 -14.62 28.68
N ASN A 805 -9.64 -13.83 28.48
CA ASN A 805 -9.63 -12.41 28.89
C ASN A 805 -9.40 -12.25 30.40
N LEU A 806 -10.06 -13.06 31.25
CA LEU A 806 -9.82 -13.05 32.69
C LEU A 806 -8.38 -13.43 33.02
N ARG A 807 -7.86 -14.51 32.41
CA ARG A 807 -6.46 -14.95 32.55
C ARG A 807 -5.47 -13.85 32.17
N ARG A 808 -5.69 -13.18 31.03
CA ARG A 808 -4.84 -12.08 30.55
C ARG A 808 -4.79 -10.92 31.55
N SER A 809 -5.93 -10.55 32.15
CA SER A 809 -5.96 -9.50 33.18
C SER A 809 -5.18 -9.87 34.46
N LEU A 810 -4.95 -11.17 34.69
CA LEU A 810 -4.18 -11.69 35.82
C LEU A 810 -2.68 -11.91 35.50
N SER A 811 -2.25 -11.71 34.25
CA SER A 811 -0.84 -11.86 33.84
C SER A 811 0.10 -10.94 34.62
N ALA A 812 -0.13 -9.62 34.59
CA ALA A 812 0.70 -8.67 35.31
C ALA A 812 0.65 -8.87 36.85
N PRO A 813 -0.54 -9.04 37.48
CA PRO A 813 -0.62 -9.41 38.89
C PRO A 813 0.12 -10.71 39.24
N GLY A 814 -0.03 -11.76 38.43
CA GLY A 814 0.61 -13.06 38.64
C GLY A 814 2.13 -12.97 38.54
N ALA A 815 2.66 -12.31 37.52
CA ALA A 815 4.10 -12.07 37.37
C ALA A 815 4.67 -11.26 38.54
N PHE A 816 3.99 -10.19 38.96
CA PHE A 816 4.39 -9.37 40.11
C PHE A 816 4.40 -10.18 41.42
N LEU A 817 3.31 -10.90 41.72
CA LEU A 817 3.20 -11.70 42.94
C LEU A 817 4.18 -12.89 42.94
N PHE A 818 4.49 -13.47 41.78
CA PHE A 818 5.50 -14.52 41.67
C PHE A 818 6.91 -14.00 42.00
N LEU A 819 7.26 -12.79 41.56
CA LEU A 819 8.52 -12.14 41.93
C LEU A 819 8.57 -11.84 43.44
N VAL A 820 7.49 -11.28 44.01
CA VAL A 820 7.41 -11.03 45.46
C VAL A 820 7.52 -12.33 46.26
N ALA A 821 6.83 -13.40 45.85
CA ALA A 821 6.93 -14.71 46.48
C ALA A 821 8.35 -15.31 46.38
N THR A 822 9.00 -15.14 45.22
CA THR A 822 10.39 -15.57 44.99
C THR A 822 11.36 -14.94 45.99
N TRP A 823 11.17 -13.68 46.36
CA TRP A 823 12.00 -13.00 47.36
C TRP A 823 11.58 -13.31 48.78
N ALA A 824 10.27 -13.41 49.05
CA ALA A 824 9.75 -13.62 50.41
C ALA A 824 9.96 -15.05 50.94
N ILE A 825 10.12 -16.05 50.07
CA ILE A 825 10.38 -17.44 50.45
C ILE A 825 11.90 -17.64 50.69
N PRO A 826 12.34 -18.03 51.90
CA PRO A 826 13.73 -18.40 52.15
C PRO A 826 14.14 -19.61 51.29
N ASP A 827 15.43 -19.67 50.91
CA ASP A 827 16.04 -20.77 50.14
C ASP A 827 15.47 -21.02 48.72
N ALA A 828 14.56 -20.18 48.25
CA ALA A 828 14.06 -20.25 46.87
C ALA A 828 15.20 -20.00 45.85
N PRO A 829 15.22 -20.72 44.70
CA PRO A 829 16.23 -20.52 43.65
C PRO A 829 15.98 -19.21 42.87
N GLN A 830 16.29 -18.07 43.50
CA GLN A 830 15.90 -16.73 43.05
C GLN A 830 16.28 -16.42 41.60
N LEU A 831 17.51 -16.76 41.18
CA LEU A 831 17.99 -16.47 39.82
C LEU A 831 17.13 -17.12 38.73
N LEU A 832 16.75 -18.39 38.92
CA LEU A 832 15.95 -19.14 37.96
C LEU A 832 14.50 -18.63 37.93
N LEU A 833 13.93 -18.37 39.11
CA LEU A 833 12.54 -17.90 39.23
C LEU A 833 12.38 -16.47 38.66
N ILE A 834 13.33 -15.57 38.92
CA ILE A 834 13.36 -14.24 38.28
C ILE A 834 13.56 -14.39 36.77
N GLY A 835 14.51 -15.22 36.33
CA GLY A 835 14.77 -15.49 34.92
C GLY A 835 13.54 -16.02 34.16
N PHE A 836 12.71 -16.82 34.82
CA PHE A 836 11.46 -17.32 34.27
C PHE A 836 10.45 -16.20 33.94
N VAL A 837 10.24 -15.27 34.86
CA VAL A 837 9.36 -14.10 34.63
C VAL A 837 9.95 -13.17 33.57
N LEU A 838 11.26 -12.91 33.61
CA LEU A 838 11.93 -12.09 32.59
C LEU A 838 11.81 -12.71 31.20
N THR A 839 11.89 -14.04 31.09
CA THR A 839 11.68 -14.75 29.82
C THR A 839 10.26 -14.61 29.33
N ALA A 840 9.25 -14.67 30.21
CA ALA A 840 7.86 -14.45 29.84
C ALA A 840 7.61 -13.02 29.33
N LEU A 841 8.17 -12.01 30.00
CA LEU A 841 8.09 -10.61 29.57
C LEU A 841 8.87 -10.35 28.27
N ALA A 842 10.01 -11.01 28.07
CA ALA A 842 10.83 -10.90 26.86
C ALA A 842 10.39 -11.84 25.73
N PHE A 843 9.30 -12.58 25.90
CA PHE A 843 8.83 -13.54 24.89
C PHE A 843 8.54 -12.91 23.51
N PRO A 844 8.00 -11.67 23.40
CA PRO A 844 7.87 -10.99 22.10
C PRO A 844 9.22 -10.81 21.37
N VAL A 845 10.32 -10.62 22.10
CA VAL A 845 11.68 -10.53 21.52
C VAL A 845 12.09 -11.87 20.92
N ILE A 846 11.81 -12.97 21.63
CA ILE A 846 12.11 -14.32 21.15
C ILE A 846 11.35 -14.60 19.85
N LEU A 847 10.06 -14.24 19.79
CA LEU A 847 9.27 -14.35 18.56
C LEU A 847 9.83 -13.48 17.43
N ALA A 848 10.19 -12.22 17.70
CA ALA A 848 10.77 -11.33 16.69
C ALA A 848 12.11 -11.87 16.13
N ILE A 849 12.94 -12.49 16.96
CA ILE A 849 14.18 -13.16 16.55
C ILE A 849 13.86 -14.40 15.70
N MET A 850 12.89 -15.23 16.13
CA MET A 850 12.45 -16.41 15.38
C MET A 850 11.97 -16.05 13.98
N ASP A 851 11.25 -14.93 13.86
CA ASP A 851 10.74 -14.42 12.59
C ASP A 851 11.86 -13.97 11.67
N GLY A 852 12.98 -13.48 12.23
CA GLY A 852 14.18 -13.15 11.48
C GLY A 852 14.93 -14.33 10.87
N PHE A 853 14.65 -15.57 11.29
CA PHE A 853 15.20 -16.77 10.65
C PHE A 853 14.38 -17.25 9.44
N THR A 854 13.26 -16.59 9.12
CA THR A 854 12.50 -16.89 7.90
C THR A 854 13.23 -16.36 6.68
N SER A 855 13.13 -17.06 5.54
CA SER A 855 13.79 -16.60 4.31
C SER A 855 13.24 -15.23 3.88
N PRO A 856 14.09 -14.30 3.40
CA PRO A 856 13.63 -13.02 2.87
C PRO A 856 12.53 -13.22 1.84
N ARG A 857 11.47 -12.41 1.90
CA ARG A 857 10.48 -12.36 0.81
C ARG A 857 11.21 -11.99 -0.49
N ARG A 858 10.80 -12.59 -1.61
CA ARG A 858 11.40 -12.36 -2.92
C ARG A 858 11.41 -10.86 -3.25
N GLY A 859 12.52 -10.37 -3.81
CA GLY A 859 12.69 -8.95 -4.17
C GLY A 859 13.26 -8.06 -3.05
N ILE A 860 13.29 -8.52 -1.79
CA ILE A 860 13.88 -7.76 -0.69
C ILE A 860 15.36 -8.14 -0.56
N SER A 861 16.25 -7.13 -0.58
CA SER A 861 17.69 -7.37 -0.36
C SER A 861 17.94 -7.97 1.04
N LEU A 862 18.96 -8.82 1.18
CA LEU A 862 19.32 -9.40 2.48
C LEU A 862 19.62 -8.30 3.52
N TYR A 863 20.23 -7.19 3.09
CA TYR A 863 20.49 -6.03 3.92
C TYR A 863 19.19 -5.40 4.44
N THR A 864 18.21 -5.16 3.55
CA THR A 864 16.90 -4.61 3.93
C THR A 864 16.17 -5.56 4.88
N HIS A 865 16.19 -6.86 4.60
CA HIS A 865 15.58 -7.87 5.47
C HIS A 865 16.21 -7.89 6.87
N LEU A 866 17.54 -7.94 6.97
CA LEU A 866 18.24 -7.88 8.25
C LEU A 866 17.99 -6.59 9.00
N ARG A 867 17.95 -5.44 8.31
CA ARG A 867 17.60 -4.15 8.92
C ARG A 867 16.21 -4.20 9.55
N THR A 868 15.21 -4.67 8.81
CA THR A 868 13.83 -4.80 9.32
C THR A 868 13.74 -5.78 10.49
N VAL A 869 14.48 -6.89 10.46
CA VAL A 869 14.56 -7.83 11.59
C VAL A 869 15.15 -7.15 12.83
N VAL A 870 16.27 -6.42 12.69
CA VAL A 870 16.89 -5.69 13.79
C VAL A 870 15.94 -4.62 14.34
N GLU A 871 15.27 -3.85 13.48
CA GLU A 871 14.27 -2.86 13.89
C GLU A 871 13.13 -3.52 14.68
N ASN A 872 12.57 -4.64 14.20
CA ASN A 872 11.52 -5.38 14.90
C ASN A 872 11.98 -5.93 16.25
N VAL A 873 13.21 -6.44 16.34
CA VAL A 873 13.80 -6.91 17.60
C VAL A 873 14.00 -5.75 18.58
N LEU A 874 14.48 -4.59 18.12
CA LEU A 874 14.62 -3.39 18.95
C LEU A 874 13.27 -2.90 19.47
N TRP A 875 12.23 -2.89 18.65
CA TRP A 875 10.86 -2.57 19.07
C TRP A 875 10.33 -3.57 20.10
N ALA A 876 10.55 -4.87 19.89
CA ALA A 876 10.15 -5.90 20.85
C ALA A 876 10.90 -5.77 22.19
N ILE A 877 12.19 -5.40 22.17
CA ILE A 877 12.98 -5.11 23.37
C ILE A 877 12.39 -3.89 24.09
N GLY A 878 12.10 -2.81 23.37
CA GLY A 878 11.45 -1.62 23.91
C GLY A 878 10.12 -1.94 24.60
N ASN A 879 9.26 -2.71 23.94
CA ASN A 879 8.00 -3.20 24.50
C ASN A 879 8.20 -3.99 25.80
N SER A 880 9.14 -4.94 25.80
CA SER A 880 9.42 -5.81 26.95
C SER A 880 9.99 -5.02 28.14
N LEU A 881 10.85 -4.03 27.88
CA LEU A 881 11.40 -3.13 28.90
C LEU A 881 10.32 -2.25 29.52
N VAL A 882 9.43 -1.66 28.71
CA VAL A 882 8.32 -0.86 29.23
C VAL A 882 7.37 -1.72 30.06
N ALA A 883 7.06 -2.95 29.61
CA ALA A 883 6.25 -3.89 30.38
C ALA A 883 6.86 -4.22 31.75
N LEU A 884 8.18 -4.43 31.81
CA LEU A 884 8.90 -4.67 33.07
C LEU A 884 8.86 -3.44 34.01
N ILE A 885 9.12 -2.24 33.47
CA ILE A 885 9.13 -0.98 34.23
C ILE A 885 7.74 -0.70 34.81
N LEU A 886 6.69 -0.87 34.01
CA LEU A 886 5.32 -0.56 34.42
C LEU A 886 4.61 -1.75 35.10
N LEU A 887 5.29 -2.87 35.37
CA LEU A 887 4.68 -4.11 35.85
C LEU A 887 3.87 -3.92 37.14
N ALA A 888 4.45 -3.31 38.18
CA ALA A 888 3.76 -3.08 39.45
C ALA A 888 2.56 -2.14 39.31
N GLN A 889 2.68 -1.11 38.46
CA GLN A 889 1.58 -0.18 38.18
C GLN A 889 0.43 -0.87 37.44
N HIS A 890 0.72 -1.71 36.43
CA HIS A 890 -0.28 -2.49 35.72
C HIS A 890 -0.93 -3.54 36.64
N ALA A 891 -0.14 -4.22 37.48
CA ALA A 891 -0.65 -5.17 38.47
C ALA A 891 -1.66 -4.50 39.41
N TRP A 892 -1.34 -3.32 39.95
CA TRP A 892 -2.28 -2.53 40.75
C TRP A 892 -3.55 -2.18 39.98
N LEU A 893 -3.41 -1.67 38.76
CA LEU A 893 -4.52 -1.21 37.94
C LEU A 893 -5.50 -2.35 37.60
N MET A 894 -4.97 -3.53 37.26
CA MET A 894 -5.76 -4.75 37.05
C MET A 894 -6.44 -5.20 38.35
N MET A 895 -5.70 -5.27 39.47
CA MET A 895 -6.26 -5.68 40.77
C MET A 895 -7.35 -4.73 41.27
N ASP A 896 -7.20 -3.42 41.10
CA ASP A 896 -8.23 -2.43 41.42
C ASP A 896 -9.49 -2.61 40.56
N ALA A 897 -9.32 -2.82 39.25
CA ALA A 897 -10.44 -3.11 38.35
C ALA A 897 -11.20 -4.39 38.77
N ILE A 898 -10.46 -5.45 39.07
CA ILE A 898 -11.01 -6.74 39.51
C ILE A 898 -11.75 -6.59 40.84
N ALA A 899 -11.08 -6.06 41.87
CA ALA A 899 -11.65 -5.93 43.21
C ALA A 899 -12.90 -5.03 43.21
N ARG A 900 -12.86 -3.88 42.53
CA ARG A 900 -14.04 -3.01 42.39
C ARG A 900 -15.19 -3.74 41.71
N THR A 901 -14.90 -4.53 40.68
CA THR A 901 -15.93 -5.28 39.95
C THR A 901 -16.55 -6.37 40.81
N LEU A 902 -15.75 -7.16 41.52
CA LEU A 902 -16.25 -8.21 42.41
C LEU A 902 -17.12 -7.64 43.54
N VAL A 903 -16.69 -6.54 44.16
CA VAL A 903 -17.49 -5.83 45.18
C VAL A 903 -18.80 -5.30 44.57
N ARG A 904 -18.75 -4.69 43.39
CA ARG A 904 -19.97 -4.18 42.73
C ARG A 904 -20.90 -5.29 42.26
N LEU A 905 -20.38 -6.41 41.80
CA LEU A 905 -21.17 -7.51 41.26
C LEU A 905 -21.86 -8.32 42.37
N PHE A 906 -21.12 -8.65 43.44
CA PHE A 906 -21.61 -9.56 44.48
C PHE A 906 -22.13 -8.85 45.73
N ILE A 907 -21.61 -7.67 46.07
CA ILE A 907 -21.95 -6.97 47.33
C ILE A 907 -22.89 -5.79 47.06
N THR A 908 -22.47 -4.78 46.30
CA THR A 908 -23.22 -3.52 46.24
C THR A 908 -24.30 -3.47 45.17
N ARG A 909 -24.12 -4.19 44.04
CA ARG A 909 -25.00 -4.18 42.85
C ARG A 909 -25.34 -2.78 42.32
N ARG A 910 -24.40 -1.84 42.49
CA ARG A 910 -24.52 -0.43 42.07
C ARG A 910 -23.31 -0.02 41.24
N GLN A 911 -23.47 1.00 40.39
CA GLN A 911 -22.38 1.59 39.60
C GLN A 911 -21.70 0.59 38.63
N LEU A 912 -22.47 -0.36 38.07
CA LEU A 912 -21.96 -1.38 37.15
C LEU A 912 -21.74 -0.81 35.74
N LEU A 913 -22.48 0.23 35.36
CA LEU A 913 -22.36 0.92 34.08
C LEU A 913 -21.46 2.16 34.15
N ASN A 914 -20.75 2.38 35.26
CA ASN A 914 -19.93 3.57 35.45
C ASN A 914 -18.82 3.66 34.37
N TRP A 915 -18.98 4.65 33.49
CA TRP A 915 -18.18 4.92 32.31
C TRP A 915 -17.69 6.36 32.30
N VAL A 916 -16.41 6.55 31.98
CA VAL A 916 -15.82 7.85 31.66
C VAL A 916 -15.40 7.77 30.19
N THR A 917 -15.75 8.78 29.40
CA THR A 917 -15.45 8.74 27.96
C THR A 917 -13.94 8.88 27.71
N ALA A 918 -13.40 8.24 26.67
CA ALA A 918 -12.00 8.40 26.29
C ALA A 918 -11.65 9.87 26.01
N LEU A 919 -12.61 10.64 25.50
CA LEU A 919 -12.48 12.08 25.26
C LEU A 919 -12.45 12.89 26.56
N GLN A 920 -13.27 12.56 27.56
CA GLN A 920 -13.21 13.16 28.89
C GLN A 920 -11.88 12.86 29.57
N ALA A 921 -11.31 11.66 29.34
CA ALA A 921 -9.96 11.32 29.79
C ALA A 921 -8.91 12.16 29.04
N LYS A 922 -8.96 12.28 27.70
CA LYS A 922 -8.07 13.16 26.92
C LYS A 922 -8.15 14.63 27.39
N SER A 923 -9.36 15.16 27.65
CA SER A 923 -9.55 16.57 28.05
C SER A 923 -9.18 16.87 29.50
N THR A 924 -9.17 15.87 30.40
CA THR A 924 -8.71 16.03 31.79
C THR A 924 -7.20 15.82 31.94
N THR A 925 -6.54 15.23 30.94
CA THR A 925 -5.10 14.94 30.95
C THR A 925 -4.30 16.16 30.48
N SER A 926 -4.18 17.17 31.33
CA SER A 926 -3.21 18.26 31.13
C SER A 926 -1.78 17.72 31.39
N HIS A 927 -0.79 18.11 30.58
CA HIS A 927 0.64 17.76 30.72
C HIS A 927 1.33 18.25 32.01
N THR A 928 0.55 18.74 32.97
CA THR A 928 0.99 19.44 34.17
C THR A 928 1.55 18.46 35.21
N LEU A 929 2.66 18.84 35.86
CA LEU A 929 3.34 18.07 36.91
C LEU A 929 2.42 17.63 38.07
N LYS A 930 1.33 18.37 38.33
CA LYS A 930 0.35 18.08 39.38
C LYS A 930 -0.37 16.74 39.18
N ASN A 931 -0.50 16.28 37.94
CA ASN A 931 -1.17 15.02 37.60
C ASN A 931 -0.29 13.78 37.87
N LEU A 932 1.02 13.94 38.08
CA LEU A 932 1.95 12.87 38.48
C LEU A 932 1.69 12.36 39.91
N ILE A 933 1.14 13.20 40.79
CA ILE A 933 1.04 12.94 42.23
C ILE A 933 0.09 11.76 42.53
N ARG A 934 -1.01 11.63 41.79
CA ARG A 934 -2.01 10.58 42.03
C ARG A 934 -1.52 9.18 41.61
N PRO A 935 -0.94 8.98 40.41
CA PRO A 935 -0.28 7.72 40.05
C PRO A 935 0.90 7.35 40.97
N LEU A 936 1.69 8.35 41.39
CA LEU A 936 2.78 8.16 42.35
C LEU A 936 2.27 7.58 43.68
N GLY A 937 1.15 8.08 44.21
CA GLY A 937 0.55 7.57 45.45
C GLY A 937 0.19 6.08 45.39
N SER A 938 -0.46 5.64 44.31
CA SER A 938 -0.79 4.22 44.12
C SER A 938 0.45 3.33 43.94
N SER A 939 1.42 3.76 43.13
CA SER A 939 2.65 2.99 42.92
C SER A 939 3.45 2.84 44.23
N PHE A 940 3.53 3.92 45.01
CA PHE A 940 4.23 3.94 46.30
C PHE A 940 3.69 2.89 47.28
N THR A 941 2.36 2.78 47.41
CA THR A 941 1.74 1.80 48.31
C THR A 941 2.04 0.35 47.92
N VAL A 942 2.04 0.03 46.63
CA VAL A 942 2.27 -1.33 46.14
C VAL A 942 3.73 -1.74 46.25
N VAL A 943 4.65 -0.83 45.91
CA VAL A 943 6.09 -1.09 46.02
C VAL A 943 6.52 -1.24 47.48
N ILE A 944 6.03 -0.38 48.39
CA ILE A 944 6.32 -0.49 49.82
C ILE A 944 5.69 -1.74 50.41
N GLY A 945 4.46 -2.07 50.03
CA GLY A 945 3.82 -3.32 50.44
C GLY A 945 4.65 -4.54 50.07
N ALA A 946 5.13 -4.61 48.82
CA ALA A 946 6.03 -5.67 48.37
C ALA A 946 7.35 -5.69 49.16
N GLY A 947 8.00 -4.55 49.35
CA GLY A 947 9.23 -4.44 50.14
C GLY A 947 9.04 -4.85 51.60
N ALA A 948 7.92 -4.47 52.22
CA ALA A 948 7.57 -4.87 53.58
C ALA A 948 7.35 -6.38 53.70
N VAL A 949 6.67 -7.00 52.73
CA VAL A 949 6.52 -8.47 52.69
C VAL A 949 7.88 -9.15 52.61
N VAL A 950 8.78 -8.69 51.74
CA VAL A 950 10.14 -9.25 51.65
C VAL A 950 10.90 -9.07 52.96
N LEU A 951 10.85 -7.88 53.58
CA LEU A 951 11.53 -7.60 54.85
C LEU A 951 10.96 -8.41 56.03
N LEU A 952 9.67 -8.74 56.03
CA LEU A 952 9.04 -9.50 57.11
C LEU A 952 9.36 -11.00 57.03
N PHE A 953 9.43 -11.57 55.84
CA PHE A 953 9.55 -13.03 55.65
C PHE A 953 10.97 -13.48 55.27
N ASN A 954 11.74 -12.65 54.55
CA ASN A 954 13.12 -12.96 54.17
C ASN A 954 13.97 -11.66 53.97
N PRO A 955 14.41 -11.03 55.08
CA PRO A 955 15.16 -9.77 55.02
C PRO A 955 16.39 -9.81 54.11
N GLY A 956 17.08 -10.96 54.01
CA GLY A 956 18.27 -11.13 53.19
C GLY A 956 18.03 -10.97 51.70
N ALA A 957 16.80 -11.21 51.22
CA ALA A 957 16.45 -11.08 49.81
C ALA A 957 16.21 -9.64 49.36
N ILE A 958 16.19 -8.66 50.28
CA ILE A 958 15.91 -7.26 49.92
C ILE A 958 16.95 -6.70 48.95
N MET A 959 18.21 -7.14 49.04
CA MET A 959 19.26 -6.71 48.11
C MET A 959 18.99 -7.17 46.68
N ALA A 960 18.41 -8.37 46.50
CA ALA A 960 18.02 -8.89 45.20
C ALA A 960 16.73 -8.23 44.67
N ALA A 961 15.81 -7.85 45.56
CA ALA A 961 14.56 -7.18 45.19
C ALA A 961 14.72 -5.68 44.91
N ALA A 962 15.68 -5.01 45.57
CA ALA A 962 15.85 -3.56 45.55
C ALA A 962 15.93 -2.94 44.14
N PRO A 963 16.66 -3.51 43.15
CA PRO A 963 16.71 -2.94 41.79
C PRO A 963 15.33 -2.85 41.13
N LEU A 964 14.50 -3.89 41.27
CA LEU A 964 13.15 -3.92 40.69
C LEU A 964 12.16 -3.08 41.49
N LEU A 965 12.26 -3.07 42.82
CA LEU A 965 11.46 -2.18 43.67
C LEU A 965 11.73 -0.70 43.33
N LEU A 966 13.00 -0.32 43.16
CA LEU A 966 13.38 1.04 42.76
C LEU A 966 12.88 1.37 41.34
N LEU A 967 12.99 0.42 40.42
CA LEU A 967 12.48 0.56 39.05
C LEU A 967 10.97 0.84 39.04
N TRP A 968 10.19 0.07 39.80
CA TRP A 968 8.75 0.23 39.92
C TRP A 968 8.36 1.51 40.66
N TRP A 969 9.17 1.95 41.63
CA TRP A 969 8.99 3.24 42.28
C TRP A 969 9.16 4.41 41.29
N LEU A 970 10.11 4.31 40.36
CA LEU A 970 10.36 5.30 39.30
C LEU A 970 9.41 5.18 38.09
N ALA A 971 8.59 4.13 38.00
CA ALA A 971 7.71 3.85 36.87
C ALA A 971 6.82 5.04 36.43
N PRO A 972 6.20 5.84 37.34
CA PRO A 972 5.38 6.98 36.92
C PRO A 972 6.18 8.08 36.20
N VAL A 973 7.47 8.25 36.53
CA VAL A 973 8.35 9.19 35.83
C VAL A 973 8.58 8.73 34.39
N VAL A 974 8.84 7.45 34.20
CA VAL A 974 9.01 6.83 32.87
C VAL A 974 7.70 6.86 32.07
N ALA A 975 6.55 6.57 32.70
CA ALA A 975 5.25 6.64 32.04
C ALA A 975 4.97 8.06 31.49
N ARG A 976 5.36 9.10 32.24
CA ARG A 976 5.27 10.49 31.77
C ARG A 976 6.21 10.75 30.60
N THR A 977 7.49 10.38 30.69
CA THR A 977 8.45 10.65 29.60
C THR A 977 8.05 9.95 28.30
N LEU A 978 7.51 8.73 28.39
CA LEU A 978 6.93 8.02 27.24
C LEU A 978 5.73 8.73 26.63
N SER A 979 4.95 9.43 27.46
CA SER A 979 3.71 10.10 27.05
C SER A 979 3.92 11.54 26.58
N LEU A 980 5.11 12.13 26.71
CA LEU A 980 5.37 13.49 26.23
C LEU A 980 5.31 13.54 24.69
N PRO A 981 4.75 14.60 24.11
CA PRO A 981 4.84 14.81 22.67
C PRO A 981 6.32 14.92 22.28
N PRO A 982 6.69 14.49 21.07
CA PRO A 982 8.07 14.60 20.62
C PRO A 982 8.46 16.08 20.65
N ARG A 983 9.66 16.37 21.13
CA ARG A 983 10.22 17.72 20.96
C ARG A 983 10.35 17.94 19.45
N LEU A 984 9.94 19.12 18.96
CA LEU A 984 10.25 19.53 17.59
C LEU A 984 11.75 19.32 17.40
N ASP A 985 12.11 18.39 16.53
CA ASP A 985 13.51 18.10 16.30
C ASP A 985 14.12 19.32 15.62
N ARG A 986 15.03 20.01 16.30
CA ARG A 986 15.78 21.10 15.67
C ARG A 986 16.69 20.58 14.56
N ALA A 987 16.94 19.27 14.48
CA ALA A 987 17.64 18.64 13.36
C ALA A 987 16.81 18.60 12.06
N GLU A 988 15.50 18.88 12.10
CA GLU A 988 14.71 19.15 10.89
C GLU A 988 14.84 20.60 10.40
N ALA A 989 15.44 21.50 11.19
CA ALA A 989 15.86 22.79 10.65
C ALA A 989 17.14 22.54 9.86
N LEU A 990 17.03 22.64 8.54
CA LEU A 990 18.18 22.61 7.63
C LEU A 990 19.24 23.59 8.14
N LEU A 991 20.52 23.19 8.07
CA LEU A 991 21.59 24.14 8.28
C LEU A 991 21.39 25.32 7.31
N PRO A 992 21.70 26.57 7.70
CA PRO A 992 21.50 27.72 6.81
C PRO A 992 22.13 27.54 5.42
N GLN A 993 23.28 26.83 5.37
CA GLN A 993 23.97 26.47 4.14
C GLN A 993 23.17 25.47 3.28
N ASP A 994 22.66 24.40 3.89
CA ASP A 994 21.81 23.41 3.19
C ASP A 994 20.52 24.05 2.70
N SER A 995 19.90 24.91 3.51
CA SER A 995 18.71 25.68 3.12
C SER A 995 18.99 26.59 1.94
N ALA A 996 20.11 27.33 1.94
CA ALA A 996 20.51 28.17 0.82
C ALA A 996 20.77 27.33 -0.44
N GLN A 997 21.52 26.23 -0.32
CA GLN A 997 21.78 25.33 -1.44
C GLN A 997 20.48 24.76 -2.05
N LEU A 998 19.55 24.31 -1.21
CA LEU A 998 18.25 23.80 -1.65
C LEU A 998 17.40 24.89 -2.31
N ARG A 999 17.45 26.14 -1.84
CA ARG A 999 16.81 27.28 -2.52
C ARG A 999 17.40 27.52 -3.91
N LEU A 1000 18.73 27.51 -4.05
CA LEU A 1000 19.39 27.67 -5.35
C LEU A 1000 19.05 26.54 -6.33
N ILE A 1001 18.99 25.28 -5.84
CA ILE A 1001 18.52 24.14 -6.63
C ILE A 1001 17.05 24.35 -7.03
N GLY A 1002 16.20 24.74 -6.07
CA GLY A 1002 14.79 25.04 -6.33
C GLY A 1002 14.60 26.14 -7.38
N ARG A 1003 15.44 27.19 -7.36
CA ARG A 1003 15.40 28.28 -8.34
C ARG A 1003 15.84 27.81 -9.73
N ARG A 1004 16.84 26.92 -9.83
CA ARG A 1004 17.22 26.23 -11.07
C ARG A 1004 16.10 25.34 -11.60
N ILE A 1005 15.38 24.64 -10.73
CA ILE A 1005 14.19 23.85 -11.12
C ILE A 1005 13.06 24.78 -11.58
N TRP A 1006 12.83 25.90 -10.90
CA TRP A 1006 11.83 26.88 -11.33
C TRP A 1006 12.14 27.46 -12.71
N HIS A 1007 13.42 27.59 -13.06
CA HIS A 1007 13.84 28.06 -14.39
C HIS A 1007 13.23 27.20 -15.52
N PHE A 1008 13.14 25.88 -15.34
CA PHE A 1008 12.47 24.98 -16.28
C PHE A 1008 11.05 25.47 -16.64
N PHE A 1009 10.23 25.78 -15.64
CA PHE A 1009 8.86 26.24 -15.88
C PHE A 1009 8.81 27.65 -16.48
N THR A 1010 9.74 28.53 -16.12
CA THR A 1010 9.80 29.86 -16.74
C THR A 1010 10.19 29.81 -18.21
N THR A 1011 10.97 28.81 -18.62
CA THR A 1011 11.44 28.64 -19.99
C THR A 1011 10.41 27.94 -20.86
N PHE A 1012 9.80 26.85 -20.37
CA PHE A 1012 8.99 25.97 -21.20
C PHE A 1012 7.47 26.14 -21.07
N VAL A 1013 6.98 26.86 -20.04
CA VAL A 1013 5.54 27.13 -19.91
C VAL A 1013 5.22 28.47 -20.56
N THR A 1014 5.04 28.44 -21.88
CA THR A 1014 4.85 29.63 -22.72
C THR A 1014 3.43 29.69 -23.29
N VAL A 1015 3.16 30.71 -24.12
CA VAL A 1015 1.89 30.86 -24.82
C VAL A 1015 1.75 29.80 -25.92
N GLU A 1016 2.85 29.46 -26.59
CA GLU A 1016 2.93 28.45 -27.65
C GLU A 1016 2.56 27.05 -27.14
N GLU A 1017 2.95 26.74 -25.90
CA GLU A 1017 2.61 25.48 -25.21
C GLU A 1017 1.28 25.60 -24.43
N HIS A 1018 0.44 26.59 -24.74
CA HIS A 1018 -0.85 26.85 -24.09
C HIS A 1018 -0.80 26.95 -22.56
N HIS A 1019 0.32 27.44 -22.02
CA HIS A 1019 0.59 27.51 -20.59
C HIS A 1019 0.56 26.15 -19.88
N LEU A 1020 0.86 25.06 -20.59
CA LEU A 1020 1.03 23.74 -20.03
C LEU A 1020 2.52 23.38 -19.93
N PRO A 1021 2.96 22.69 -18.86
CA PRO A 1021 4.34 22.21 -18.75
C PRO A 1021 4.59 20.98 -19.64
N PRO A 1022 5.72 20.90 -20.35
CA PRO A 1022 6.07 19.69 -21.09
C PRO A 1022 6.39 18.53 -20.14
N ASP A 1023 6.25 17.32 -20.64
CA ASP A 1023 6.56 16.08 -19.90
C ASP A 1023 8.06 15.89 -19.66
N ASN A 1024 8.87 16.21 -20.67
CA ASN A 1024 10.32 16.21 -20.54
C ASN A 1024 10.97 17.20 -21.52
N PHE A 1025 12.22 17.52 -21.21
CA PHE A 1025 13.16 18.23 -22.08
C PHE A 1025 14.46 17.45 -22.08
N GLN A 1026 14.97 17.16 -23.27
CA GLN A 1026 16.27 16.53 -23.46
C GLN A 1026 17.26 17.60 -23.91
N GLU A 1027 18.38 17.73 -23.20
CA GLU A 1027 19.43 18.72 -23.49
C GLU A 1027 20.54 18.14 -24.39
N ASP A 1028 20.93 16.88 -24.15
CA ASP A 1028 22.02 16.17 -24.85
C ASP A 1028 21.45 14.93 -25.57
N PRO A 1029 21.75 14.67 -26.87
CA PRO A 1029 22.69 15.40 -27.74
C PRO A 1029 22.12 16.61 -28.46
N GLN A 1030 20.79 16.79 -28.44
CA GLN A 1030 20.13 17.97 -28.99
C GLN A 1030 18.97 18.38 -28.08
N ALA A 1031 18.76 19.70 -27.99
CA ALA A 1031 17.64 20.31 -27.28
C ALA A 1031 16.30 19.91 -27.92
N VAL A 1032 15.55 19.03 -27.27
CA VAL A 1032 14.23 18.56 -27.73
C VAL A 1032 13.20 18.66 -26.61
N ILE A 1033 12.07 19.31 -26.91
CA ILE A 1033 10.92 19.41 -26.00
C ILE A 1033 9.94 18.30 -26.37
N ALA A 1034 9.48 17.54 -25.37
CA ALA A 1034 8.32 16.68 -25.56
C ALA A 1034 7.05 17.52 -25.44
N HIS A 1035 6.44 17.85 -26.58
CA HIS A 1035 5.18 18.60 -26.70
C HIS A 1035 3.97 17.79 -26.23
N ARG A 1036 4.01 17.33 -24.98
CA ARG A 1036 2.92 16.60 -24.34
C ARG A 1036 2.89 16.88 -22.85
N SER A 1037 1.70 16.80 -22.26
CA SER A 1037 1.53 17.00 -20.81
C SER A 1037 0.45 16.10 -20.23
N SER A 1038 0.54 15.87 -18.92
CA SER A 1038 -0.31 14.96 -18.15
C SER A 1038 -1.02 15.67 -17.00
N PRO A 1039 -2.09 15.07 -16.44
CA PRO A 1039 -2.78 15.63 -15.27
C PRO A 1039 -1.86 15.84 -14.06
N THR A 1040 -0.88 14.95 -13.85
CA THR A 1040 0.12 15.12 -12.79
C THR A 1040 0.96 16.38 -13.03
N ASN A 1041 1.43 16.58 -14.27
CA ASN A 1041 2.28 17.71 -14.64
C ASN A 1041 1.55 19.04 -14.47
N PHE A 1042 0.26 19.11 -14.83
CA PHE A 1042 -0.58 20.29 -14.58
C PHE A 1042 -0.54 20.70 -13.11
N GLY A 1043 -0.81 19.74 -12.21
CA GLY A 1043 -0.87 20.00 -10.79
C GLY A 1043 0.49 20.35 -10.18
N LEU A 1044 1.56 19.69 -10.63
CA LEU A 1044 2.93 20.01 -10.20
C LEU A 1044 3.30 21.44 -10.56
N TYR A 1045 3.03 21.88 -11.80
CA TYR A 1045 3.30 23.25 -12.21
C TYR A 1045 2.49 24.27 -11.40
N LEU A 1046 1.19 24.05 -11.21
CA LEU A 1046 0.34 24.94 -10.40
C LEU A 1046 0.90 25.10 -8.96
N LEU A 1047 1.39 24.03 -8.35
CA LEU A 1047 2.06 24.10 -7.04
C LEU A 1047 3.44 24.75 -7.11
N SER A 1048 4.20 24.55 -8.18
CA SER A 1048 5.48 25.23 -8.41
C SER A 1048 5.31 26.74 -8.53
N VAL A 1049 4.22 27.24 -9.13
CA VAL A 1049 3.88 28.68 -9.14
C VAL A 1049 3.70 29.20 -7.70
N MET A 1050 2.99 28.46 -6.85
CA MET A 1050 2.82 28.82 -5.44
C MET A 1050 4.13 28.78 -4.66
N ALA A 1051 4.95 27.76 -4.89
CA ALA A 1051 6.27 27.66 -4.27
C ALA A 1051 7.18 28.83 -4.70
N ALA A 1052 7.22 29.17 -5.99
CA ALA A 1052 8.01 30.30 -6.50
C ALA A 1052 7.60 31.62 -5.85
N ARG A 1053 6.29 31.84 -5.66
CA ARG A 1053 5.75 32.99 -4.94
C ARG A 1053 6.18 32.99 -3.47
N ASP A 1054 6.09 31.86 -2.78
CA ASP A 1054 6.46 31.74 -1.37
C ASP A 1054 7.97 31.87 -1.13
N PHE A 1055 8.81 31.48 -2.11
CA PHE A 1055 10.25 31.73 -2.07
C PHE A 1055 10.63 33.18 -2.42
N GLY A 1056 9.71 33.95 -3.02
CA GLY A 1056 9.96 35.32 -3.45
C GLY A 1056 10.54 35.44 -4.86
N TRP A 1057 10.54 34.38 -5.67
CA TRP A 1057 10.99 34.42 -7.07
C TRP A 1057 9.95 34.99 -8.03
N LEU A 1058 8.69 35.12 -7.59
CA LEU A 1058 7.58 35.62 -8.41
C LEU A 1058 6.64 36.50 -7.57
N GLY A 1059 6.19 37.62 -8.14
CA GLY A 1059 5.18 38.49 -7.54
C GLY A 1059 3.77 37.86 -7.52
N LEU A 1060 2.89 38.38 -6.69
CA LEU A 1060 1.51 37.93 -6.54
C LEU A 1060 0.70 38.09 -7.83
N LEU A 1061 0.77 39.25 -8.51
CA LEU A 1061 -0.02 39.49 -9.72
C LEU A 1061 0.37 38.53 -10.85
N ASP A 1062 1.65 38.28 -11.04
CA ASP A 1062 2.12 37.35 -12.06
C ASP A 1062 1.84 35.89 -11.68
N SER A 1063 1.85 35.57 -10.38
CA SER A 1063 1.40 34.26 -9.89
C SER A 1063 -0.06 34.00 -10.26
N VAL A 1064 -0.94 34.98 -10.02
CA VAL A 1064 -2.36 34.88 -10.38
C VAL A 1064 -2.52 34.73 -11.90
N ALA A 1065 -1.84 35.56 -12.69
CA ALA A 1065 -1.92 35.50 -14.15
C ALA A 1065 -1.51 34.11 -14.70
N ARG A 1066 -0.42 33.53 -14.17
CA ARG A 1066 0.02 32.17 -14.56
C ARG A 1066 -0.99 31.09 -14.19
N LEU A 1067 -1.56 31.16 -12.97
CA LEU A 1067 -2.59 30.22 -12.53
C LEU A 1067 -3.85 30.32 -13.41
N GLU A 1068 -4.34 31.54 -13.66
CA GLU A 1068 -5.54 31.79 -14.47
C GLU A 1068 -5.36 31.29 -15.91
N ALA A 1069 -4.20 31.58 -16.53
CA ALA A 1069 -3.89 31.12 -17.88
C ALA A 1069 -3.93 29.59 -17.97
N THR A 1070 -3.28 28.90 -17.03
CA THR A 1070 -3.25 27.43 -16.98
C THR A 1070 -4.64 26.85 -16.73
N VAL A 1071 -5.37 27.35 -15.73
CA VAL A 1071 -6.73 26.86 -15.40
C VAL A 1071 -7.71 27.11 -16.56
N THR A 1072 -7.54 28.20 -17.30
CA THR A 1072 -8.32 28.47 -18.52
C THR A 1072 -8.06 27.40 -19.57
N THR A 1073 -6.81 27.05 -19.85
CA THR A 1073 -6.46 25.93 -20.75
C THR A 1073 -7.06 24.63 -20.25
N LEU A 1074 -6.91 24.30 -18.96
CA LEU A 1074 -7.48 23.09 -18.39
C LEU A 1074 -9.00 23.03 -18.55
N SER A 1075 -9.70 24.17 -18.49
CA SER A 1075 -11.17 24.24 -18.59
C SER A 1075 -11.72 23.83 -19.95
N ILE A 1076 -10.93 23.97 -21.02
CA ILE A 1076 -11.33 23.65 -22.40
C ILE A 1076 -10.86 22.27 -22.88
N LEU A 1077 -9.93 21.62 -22.15
CA LEU A 1077 -9.43 20.29 -22.52
C LEU A 1077 -10.56 19.24 -22.54
N PRO A 1078 -10.59 18.34 -23.54
CA PRO A 1078 -11.50 17.20 -23.56
C PRO A 1078 -11.40 16.32 -22.32
N ARG A 1079 -12.53 15.87 -21.76
CA ARG A 1079 -12.59 15.04 -20.54
C ARG A 1079 -13.58 13.91 -20.70
N LEU A 1080 -13.37 12.81 -19.97
CA LEU A 1080 -14.34 11.71 -19.85
C LEU A 1080 -14.87 11.66 -18.43
N LYS A 1081 -16.17 11.91 -18.25
CA LYS A 1081 -16.84 11.91 -16.93
C LYS A 1081 -16.13 12.78 -15.87
N GLY A 1082 -15.53 13.89 -16.31
CA GLY A 1082 -14.78 14.81 -15.45
C GLY A 1082 -13.29 14.49 -15.28
N HIS A 1083 -12.82 13.33 -15.75
CA HIS A 1083 -11.39 12.97 -15.77
C HIS A 1083 -10.68 13.49 -17.02
N PHE A 1084 -9.45 13.94 -16.84
CA PHE A 1084 -8.54 14.25 -17.94
C PHE A 1084 -7.94 12.96 -18.51
N TYR A 1085 -7.67 12.96 -19.82
CA TYR A 1085 -6.85 11.93 -20.47
C TYR A 1085 -5.40 12.05 -20.02
N ASN A 1086 -4.62 10.99 -20.16
CA ASN A 1086 -3.26 10.98 -19.65
C ASN A 1086 -2.29 11.88 -20.44
N TRP A 1087 -2.54 12.06 -21.74
CA TRP A 1087 -1.65 12.79 -22.63
C TRP A 1087 -2.43 13.74 -23.52
N TYR A 1088 -2.05 15.01 -23.46
CA TYR A 1088 -2.45 16.05 -24.40
C TYR A 1088 -1.22 16.60 -25.08
N ASP A 1089 -1.33 16.90 -26.37
CA ASP A 1089 -0.36 17.72 -27.05
C ASP A 1089 -0.46 19.17 -26.52
N THR A 1090 0.67 19.78 -26.21
CA THR A 1090 0.72 21.12 -25.59
C THR A 1090 0.60 22.25 -26.61
N GLN A 1091 0.82 21.97 -27.91
CA GLN A 1091 0.80 22.95 -28.98
C GLN A 1091 -0.58 23.12 -29.62
N ASP A 1092 -1.44 22.11 -29.59
CA ASP A 1092 -2.78 22.20 -30.21
C ASP A 1092 -3.92 21.62 -29.33
N LEU A 1093 -3.58 21.08 -28.15
CA LEU A 1093 -4.51 20.55 -27.15
C LEU A 1093 -5.26 19.27 -27.54
N HIS A 1094 -4.86 18.57 -28.60
CA HIS A 1094 -5.48 17.29 -28.97
C HIS A 1094 -5.06 16.15 -28.03
N ILE A 1095 -5.89 15.10 -27.96
CA ILE A 1095 -5.61 13.91 -27.16
C ILE A 1095 -4.62 13.03 -27.92
N LEU A 1096 -3.53 12.62 -27.27
CA LEU A 1096 -2.53 11.73 -27.87
C LEU A 1096 -2.95 10.26 -27.75
N GLU A 1097 -2.70 9.49 -28.81
CA GLU A 1097 -3.05 8.07 -28.89
C GLU A 1097 -2.01 7.17 -28.18
N PRO A 1098 -2.45 6.13 -27.44
CA PRO A 1098 -3.85 5.74 -27.20
C PRO A 1098 -4.51 6.59 -26.10
N PRO A 1099 -5.81 6.95 -26.23
CA PRO A 1099 -6.53 7.68 -25.20
C PRO A 1099 -6.82 6.76 -24.02
N TYR A 1100 -6.27 7.09 -22.86
CA TYR A 1100 -6.60 6.42 -21.60
C TYR A 1100 -6.62 7.41 -20.44
N ILE A 1101 -7.22 6.98 -19.33
CA ILE A 1101 -7.29 7.75 -18.08
C ILE A 1101 -6.42 7.05 -17.07
N SER A 1102 -5.46 7.78 -16.50
CA SER A 1102 -4.78 7.36 -15.28
C SER A 1102 -5.54 7.88 -14.07
N THR A 1103 -6.08 6.96 -13.27
CA THR A 1103 -6.71 7.30 -11.99
C THR A 1103 -5.69 7.81 -10.97
N VAL A 1104 -4.42 7.40 -11.10
CA VAL A 1104 -3.31 7.88 -10.27
C VAL A 1104 -3.04 9.36 -10.57
N ASP A 1105 -2.91 9.73 -11.84
CA ASP A 1105 -2.64 11.11 -12.26
C ASP A 1105 -3.83 12.04 -11.96
N SER A 1106 -5.05 11.53 -12.17
CA SER A 1106 -6.27 12.23 -11.75
C SER A 1106 -6.27 12.49 -10.23
N GLY A 1107 -5.84 11.50 -9.44
CA GLY A 1107 -5.72 11.61 -7.99
C GLY A 1107 -4.65 12.62 -7.56
N ASN A 1108 -3.48 12.61 -8.20
CA ASN A 1108 -2.41 13.58 -7.99
C ASN A 1108 -2.91 15.01 -8.26
N LEU A 1109 -3.54 15.23 -9.42
CA LEU A 1109 -4.11 16.53 -9.77
C LEU A 1109 -5.16 16.99 -8.76
N ALA A 1110 -6.05 16.10 -8.32
CA ALA A 1110 -7.04 16.44 -7.30
C ALA A 1110 -6.38 16.89 -5.98
N GLY A 1111 -5.34 16.17 -5.53
CA GLY A 1111 -4.55 16.56 -4.36
C GLY A 1111 -3.86 17.92 -4.54
N HIS A 1112 -3.25 18.16 -5.71
CA HIS A 1112 -2.62 19.42 -6.05
C HIS A 1112 -3.62 20.60 -6.07
N LEU A 1113 -4.81 20.41 -6.65
CA LEU A 1113 -5.86 21.44 -6.69
C LEU A 1113 -6.42 21.77 -5.30
N ILE A 1114 -6.52 20.78 -4.40
CA ILE A 1114 -6.91 21.03 -3.00
C ILE A 1114 -5.86 21.90 -2.31
N THR A 1115 -4.58 21.56 -2.46
CA THR A 1115 -3.47 22.35 -1.89
C THR A 1115 -3.45 23.77 -2.46
N LEU A 1116 -3.57 23.92 -3.78
CA LEU A 1116 -3.67 25.21 -4.45
C LEU A 1116 -4.83 26.04 -3.91
N ALA A 1117 -6.02 25.45 -3.79
CA ALA A 1117 -7.20 26.14 -3.27
C ALA A 1117 -7.00 26.64 -1.83
N GLN A 1118 -6.28 25.87 -0.98
CA GLN A 1118 -5.95 26.34 0.36
C GLN A 1118 -4.89 27.44 0.34
N ALA A 1119 -3.85 27.32 -0.49
CA ALA A 1119 -2.84 28.36 -0.67
C ALA A 1119 -3.48 29.70 -1.10
N CYS A 1120 -4.39 29.69 -2.07
CA CYS A 1120 -5.12 30.89 -2.48
C CYS A 1120 -5.95 31.49 -1.33
N ARG A 1121 -6.65 30.66 -0.53
CA ARG A 1121 -7.40 31.14 0.65
C ARG A 1121 -6.50 31.71 1.74
N GLU A 1122 -5.30 31.16 1.89
CA GLU A 1122 -4.31 31.64 2.84
C GLU A 1122 -3.74 32.99 2.40
N ILE A 1123 -3.41 33.15 1.11
CA ILE A 1123 -2.96 34.41 0.52
C ILE A 1123 -3.99 35.53 0.75
N LEU A 1124 -5.28 35.23 0.59
CA LEU A 1124 -6.36 36.19 0.86
C LEU A 1124 -6.40 36.68 2.33
N ARG A 1125 -5.80 35.96 3.27
CA ARG A 1125 -5.81 36.27 4.71
C ARG A 1125 -4.49 36.85 5.22
N LYS A 1126 -3.42 36.80 4.44
CA LYS A 1126 -2.07 37.24 4.85
C LYS A 1126 -1.68 38.56 4.17
N PRO A 1127 -0.99 39.47 4.88
CA PRO A 1127 -0.43 40.66 4.26
C PRO A 1127 0.71 40.29 3.29
N LEU A 1128 0.98 41.18 2.31
CA LEU A 1128 2.16 41.09 1.44
C LEU A 1128 3.45 41.24 2.26
N ASN A 1129 4.44 40.38 2.00
CA ASN A 1129 5.71 40.38 2.72
C ASN A 1129 6.89 40.65 1.77
N PHE A 1130 7.33 41.91 1.68
CA PHE A 1130 8.43 42.32 0.81
C PHE A 1130 9.80 41.82 1.26
N SER A 1131 9.97 41.46 2.54
CA SER A 1131 11.24 40.86 3.00
C SER A 1131 11.52 39.53 2.31
N THR A 1132 10.49 38.71 2.07
CA THR A 1132 10.62 37.45 1.34
C THR A 1132 11.00 37.67 -0.12
N ALA A 1133 10.51 38.75 -0.75
CA ALA A 1133 10.88 39.10 -2.11
C ALA A 1133 12.38 39.40 -2.24
N LEU A 1134 12.97 40.17 -1.31
CA LEU A 1134 14.42 40.43 -1.31
C LEU A 1134 15.25 39.15 -1.16
N VAL A 1135 14.82 38.22 -0.29
CA VAL A 1135 15.49 36.92 -0.14
C VAL A 1135 15.40 36.09 -1.44
N GLY A 1136 14.25 36.10 -2.12
CA GLY A 1136 14.10 35.43 -3.42
C GLY A 1136 14.98 36.03 -4.51
N LEU A 1137 15.07 37.37 -4.57
CA LEU A 1137 15.95 38.08 -5.48
C LEU A 1137 17.43 37.79 -5.21
N ALA A 1138 17.80 37.62 -3.93
CA ALA A 1138 19.15 37.23 -3.53
C ALA A 1138 19.51 35.82 -4.02
N ASP A 1139 18.56 34.87 -4.05
CA ASP A 1139 18.81 33.54 -4.66
C ASP A 1139 19.15 33.66 -6.15
N THR A 1140 18.37 34.43 -6.91
CA THR A 1140 18.61 34.65 -8.35
C THR A 1140 19.95 35.37 -8.57
N HIS A 1141 20.28 36.38 -7.75
CA HIS A 1141 21.56 37.08 -7.78
C HIS A 1141 22.75 36.15 -7.46
N GLN A 1142 22.60 35.23 -6.51
CA GLN A 1142 23.65 34.27 -6.18
C GLN A 1142 23.91 33.26 -7.32
N LEU A 1143 22.87 32.82 -8.04
CA LEU A 1143 23.03 32.00 -9.25
C LEU A 1143 23.71 32.78 -10.37
N LEU A 1144 23.36 34.05 -10.53
CA LEU A 1144 24.00 34.97 -11.47
C LEU A 1144 25.49 35.16 -11.14
N MET A 1145 25.84 35.33 -9.86
CA MET A 1145 27.25 35.36 -9.39
C MET A 1145 27.98 34.05 -9.67
N THR A 1146 27.33 32.91 -9.41
CA THR A 1146 27.92 31.57 -9.68
C THR A 1146 28.21 31.39 -11.17
N ALA A 1147 27.32 31.84 -12.05
CA ALA A 1147 27.53 31.81 -13.50
C ALA A 1147 28.72 32.70 -13.92
N LEU A 1148 28.88 33.87 -13.30
CA LEU A 1148 30.02 34.77 -13.53
C LEU A 1148 31.36 34.15 -13.07
N GLU A 1149 31.37 33.42 -11.96
CA GLU A 1149 32.57 32.76 -11.43
C GLU A 1149 33.07 31.61 -12.31
N LYS A 1150 32.18 30.94 -13.06
CA LYS A 1150 32.55 29.89 -14.03
C LYS A 1150 33.31 30.46 -15.23
N ILE A 1151 33.25 31.76 -15.48
CA ILE A 1151 33.98 32.41 -16.58
C ILE A 1151 35.43 32.62 -16.14
N THR A 1152 36.31 31.69 -16.54
CA THR A 1152 37.74 31.69 -16.19
C THR A 1152 38.65 32.30 -17.26
N ASP A 1153 38.11 32.71 -18.40
CA ASP A 1153 38.90 33.17 -19.55
C ASP A 1153 39.09 34.71 -19.55
N ASP A 1154 40.34 35.15 -19.72
CA ASP A 1154 40.80 36.55 -19.72
C ASP A 1154 40.67 37.19 -21.14
N ARG A 1155 39.65 36.80 -21.91
CA ARG A 1155 39.35 37.44 -23.21
C ARG A 1155 39.12 38.93 -22.99
N ARG A 1156 39.87 39.77 -23.70
CA ARG A 1156 39.75 41.23 -23.59
C ARG A 1156 38.42 41.68 -24.20
N THR A 1157 37.47 42.00 -23.33
CA THR A 1157 36.26 42.75 -23.67
C THR A 1157 36.59 44.25 -23.70
N HIS A 1158 36.10 44.97 -24.70
CA HIS A 1158 36.45 46.36 -24.99
C HIS A 1158 35.52 47.36 -24.31
N THR A 1159 34.24 47.02 -24.13
CA THR A 1159 33.22 47.95 -23.60
C THR A 1159 32.95 47.76 -22.12
N VAL A 1160 32.89 46.51 -21.64
CA VAL A 1160 32.60 46.19 -20.24
C VAL A 1160 33.65 45.21 -19.71
N THR A 1161 34.42 45.61 -18.70
CA THR A 1161 35.45 44.72 -18.14
C THR A 1161 34.85 43.76 -17.12
N LEU A 1162 35.40 42.54 -17.01
CA LEU A 1162 35.00 41.57 -15.98
C LEU A 1162 35.11 42.13 -14.55
N LYS A 1163 36.10 43.00 -14.32
CA LYS A 1163 36.29 43.69 -13.03
C LYS A 1163 35.14 44.66 -12.73
N GLU A 1164 34.68 45.39 -13.74
CA GLU A 1164 33.57 46.32 -13.62
C GLU A 1164 32.25 45.60 -13.37
N LEU A 1165 31.99 44.48 -14.07
CA LEU A 1165 30.85 43.61 -13.81
C LEU A 1165 30.86 43.07 -12.38
N ARG A 1166 31.97 42.50 -11.93
CA ARG A 1166 32.10 42.00 -10.54
C ARG A 1166 31.78 43.09 -9.52
N HIS A 1167 32.27 44.31 -9.74
CA HIS A 1167 31.99 45.43 -8.84
C HIS A 1167 30.50 45.79 -8.81
N LYS A 1168 29.83 45.83 -9.98
CA LYS A 1168 28.39 46.11 -10.06
C LYS A 1168 27.54 44.99 -9.43
N PHE A 1169 27.93 43.73 -9.58
CA PHE A 1169 27.22 42.61 -8.97
C PHE A 1169 27.33 42.66 -7.45
N VAL A 1170 28.51 42.94 -6.88
CA VAL A 1170 28.68 43.12 -5.43
C VAL A 1170 27.82 44.27 -4.91
N ALA A 1171 27.86 45.43 -5.58
CA ALA A 1171 27.04 46.59 -5.21
C ALA A 1171 25.52 46.37 -5.38
N PHE A 1172 25.12 45.35 -6.14
CA PHE A 1172 23.73 44.90 -6.26
C PHE A 1172 23.33 44.02 -5.08
N GLY A 1173 24.21 43.09 -4.67
CA GLY A 1173 24.01 42.27 -3.47
C GLY A 1173 23.85 43.11 -2.20
N GLU A 1174 24.71 44.13 -2.02
CA GLU A 1174 24.60 45.08 -0.90
C GLU A 1174 23.24 45.81 -0.86
N LEU A 1175 22.59 46.02 -2.01
CA LEU A 1175 21.27 46.62 -2.08
C LEU A 1175 20.16 45.63 -1.68
N LEU A 1176 20.31 44.35 -2.03
CA LEU A 1176 19.39 43.28 -1.63
C LEU A 1176 19.46 42.96 -0.14
N ASP A 1177 20.63 43.16 0.48
CA ASP A 1177 20.83 43.00 1.93
C ASP A 1177 20.19 44.12 2.77
N SER A 1178 19.64 45.16 2.13
CA SER A 1178 18.95 46.24 2.84
C SER A 1178 17.69 45.73 3.56
N SER A 1179 17.43 46.26 4.75
CA SER A 1179 16.26 45.92 5.57
C SER A 1179 15.46 47.19 5.91
N PRO A 1180 14.73 47.78 4.95
CA PRO A 1180 13.99 49.01 5.19
C PRO A 1180 12.91 48.82 6.26
N THR A 1181 12.75 49.82 7.13
CA THR A 1181 11.75 49.78 8.23
C THR A 1181 10.55 50.68 7.99
N ASP A 1182 10.69 51.66 7.09
CA ASP A 1182 9.65 52.64 6.76
C ASP A 1182 9.13 52.45 5.32
N PRO A 1183 7.82 52.64 5.02
CA PRO A 1183 7.27 52.54 3.66
C PRO A 1183 8.00 53.39 2.62
N LYS A 1184 8.51 54.56 2.98
CA LYS A 1184 9.25 55.43 2.06
C LYS A 1184 10.58 54.83 1.61
N GLU A 1185 11.29 54.20 2.54
CA GLU A 1185 12.55 53.51 2.26
C GLU A 1185 12.30 52.30 1.33
N TRP A 1186 11.21 51.56 1.54
CA TRP A 1186 10.77 50.50 0.62
C TRP A 1186 10.49 51.04 -0.79
N GLY A 1187 9.79 52.16 -0.90
CA GLY A 1187 9.52 52.81 -2.19
C GLY A 1187 10.78 53.26 -2.93
N LEU A 1188 11.79 53.74 -2.20
CA LEU A 1188 13.09 54.12 -2.76
C LEU A 1188 13.89 52.88 -3.20
N LEU A 1189 13.92 51.83 -2.37
CA LEU A 1189 14.63 50.59 -2.65
C LEU A 1189 14.15 49.94 -3.95
N TRP A 1190 12.83 49.79 -4.14
CA TRP A 1190 12.27 49.19 -5.36
C TRP A 1190 12.60 49.97 -6.63
N ARG A 1191 12.58 51.32 -6.57
CA ARG A 1191 13.00 52.16 -7.70
C ARG A 1191 14.49 51.97 -8.01
N GLN A 1192 15.34 51.90 -6.98
CA GLN A 1192 16.77 51.66 -7.17
C GLN A 1192 17.05 50.27 -7.73
N LEU A 1193 16.38 49.23 -7.24
CA LEU A 1193 16.52 47.85 -7.74
C LEU A 1193 16.15 47.77 -9.22
N LYS A 1194 15.03 48.37 -9.64
CA LYS A 1194 14.60 48.40 -11.04
C LYS A 1194 15.66 49.04 -11.95
N ILE A 1195 16.10 50.25 -11.64
CA ILE A 1195 17.11 50.99 -12.44
C ILE A 1195 18.43 50.23 -12.49
N LYS A 1196 18.89 49.70 -11.36
CA LYS A 1196 20.16 48.96 -11.30
C LYS A 1196 20.07 47.63 -12.05
N ALA A 1197 18.92 46.96 -12.04
CA ALA A 1197 18.73 45.69 -12.74
C ALA A 1197 18.72 45.88 -14.27
N ASP A 1198 18.07 46.93 -14.77
CA ASP A 1198 18.12 47.31 -16.19
C ASP A 1198 19.57 47.59 -16.62
N THR A 1199 20.29 48.41 -15.84
CA THR A 1199 21.71 48.72 -16.08
C THR A 1199 22.58 47.47 -16.08
N LEU A 1200 22.34 46.55 -15.13
CA LEU A 1200 23.08 45.31 -14.99
C LEU A 1200 22.87 44.41 -16.21
N LEU A 1201 21.63 44.24 -16.66
CA LEU A 1201 21.30 43.43 -17.83
C LEU A 1201 21.95 43.97 -19.10
N ASP A 1202 21.94 45.28 -19.32
CA ASP A 1202 22.59 45.90 -20.48
C ASP A 1202 24.10 45.63 -20.50
N MET A 1203 24.76 45.74 -19.34
CA MET A 1203 26.17 45.40 -19.21
C MET A 1203 26.46 43.91 -19.46
N VAL A 1204 25.61 42.99 -18.96
CA VAL A 1204 25.76 41.55 -19.19
C VAL A 1204 25.54 41.19 -20.66
N ARG A 1205 24.57 41.83 -21.34
CA ARG A 1205 24.34 41.67 -22.78
C ARG A 1205 25.55 42.11 -23.58
N SER A 1206 26.03 43.34 -23.39
CA SER A 1206 27.24 43.83 -24.07
C SER A 1206 28.46 42.93 -23.83
N PHE A 1207 28.61 42.40 -22.62
CA PHE A 1207 29.70 41.48 -22.29
C PHE A 1207 29.54 40.11 -22.96
N SER A 1208 28.33 39.57 -23.08
CA SER A 1208 28.06 38.29 -23.73
C SER A 1208 28.20 38.39 -25.26
N ASP A 1209 27.71 39.50 -25.84
CA ASP A 1209 27.82 39.79 -27.28
C ASP A 1209 29.29 39.91 -27.72
N GLU A 1210 30.14 40.59 -26.93
CA GLU A 1210 31.58 40.69 -27.22
C GLU A 1210 32.32 39.34 -27.14
N ARG A 1211 31.73 38.34 -26.47
CA ARG A 1211 32.32 37.01 -26.32
C ARG A 1211 31.92 36.04 -27.42
N ASN A 1212 30.96 36.39 -28.28
CA ASN A 1212 30.27 35.47 -29.19
C ASN A 1212 29.75 34.23 -28.45
N ASP A 1213 29.25 34.41 -27.22
CA ASP A 1213 28.53 33.35 -26.52
C ASP A 1213 27.13 33.28 -27.16
N ASP A 1214 27.00 32.55 -28.29
CA ASP A 1214 25.81 32.45 -29.14
C ASP A 1214 24.57 32.00 -28.34
N GLY A 1215 23.78 32.94 -27.79
CA GLY A 1215 22.45 32.71 -27.21
C GLY A 1215 22.35 31.81 -25.96
N GLU A 1216 23.36 30.99 -25.65
CA GLU A 1216 23.36 29.96 -24.60
C GLU A 1216 24.16 30.37 -23.34
N SER A 1217 24.33 31.67 -23.11
CA SER A 1217 25.04 32.17 -21.92
C SER A 1217 24.18 32.01 -20.65
N GLU A 1218 24.55 31.07 -19.77
CA GLU A 1218 23.94 30.92 -18.42
C GLU A 1218 23.94 32.26 -17.65
N LEU A 1219 24.97 33.10 -17.87
CA LEU A 1219 25.08 34.44 -17.27
C LEU A 1219 23.95 35.37 -17.75
N LEU A 1220 23.69 35.41 -19.06
CA LEU A 1220 22.64 36.25 -19.63
C LEU A 1220 21.24 35.79 -19.18
N ALA A 1221 21.00 34.46 -19.14
CA ALA A 1221 19.74 33.90 -18.67
C ALA A 1221 19.41 34.32 -17.24
N TRP A 1222 20.36 34.21 -16.30
CA TRP A 1222 20.14 34.63 -14.91
C TRP A 1222 19.98 36.16 -14.76
N ALA A 1223 20.64 36.97 -15.60
CA ALA A 1223 20.49 38.42 -15.58
C ALA A 1223 19.09 38.86 -16.04
N ILE A 1224 18.54 38.20 -17.06
CA ILE A 1224 17.16 38.41 -17.54
C ILE A 1224 16.18 38.05 -16.42
N LEU A 1225 16.32 36.86 -15.82
CA LEU A 1225 15.45 36.41 -14.74
C LEU A 1225 15.49 37.34 -13.53
N LEU A 1226 16.67 37.81 -13.11
CA LEU A 1226 16.77 38.74 -11.97
C LEU A 1226 16.00 40.03 -12.24
N ARG A 1227 16.09 40.57 -13.46
CA ARG A 1227 15.35 41.77 -13.86
C ARG A 1227 13.85 41.50 -13.88
N ASP A 1228 13.42 40.39 -14.47
CA ASP A 1228 11.99 40.05 -14.59
C ASP A 1228 11.36 39.79 -13.22
N ASP A 1229 12.08 39.12 -12.30
CA ASP A 1229 11.66 38.94 -10.90
C ASP A 1229 11.45 40.31 -10.21
N ILE A 1230 12.35 41.28 -10.43
CA ILE A 1230 12.22 42.64 -9.88
C ILE A 1230 11.03 43.38 -10.47
N LEU A 1231 10.79 43.27 -11.77
CA LEU A 1231 9.63 43.88 -12.42
C LEU A 1231 8.33 43.27 -11.90
N SER A 1232 8.30 41.96 -11.68
CA SER A 1232 7.17 41.24 -11.09
C SER A 1232 6.80 41.81 -9.72
N HIS A 1233 7.76 41.94 -8.81
CA HIS A 1233 7.52 42.53 -7.48
C HIS A 1233 7.24 44.03 -7.53
N THR A 1234 7.87 44.77 -8.45
CA THR A 1234 7.59 46.21 -8.63
C THR A 1234 6.13 46.42 -9.06
N ARG A 1235 5.61 45.55 -9.94
CA ARG A 1235 4.20 45.58 -10.36
C ARG A 1235 3.25 45.39 -9.16
N ASP A 1236 3.57 44.51 -8.22
CA ASP A 1236 2.80 44.35 -6.99
C ASP A 1236 2.81 45.62 -6.14
N VAL A 1237 3.98 46.24 -5.96
CA VAL A 1237 4.12 47.50 -5.18
C VAL A 1237 3.29 48.61 -5.83
N GLU A 1238 3.40 48.78 -7.15
CA GLU A 1238 2.72 49.84 -7.90
C GLU A 1238 1.18 49.67 -7.88
N ASN A 1239 0.67 48.44 -7.96
CA ASN A 1239 -0.77 48.19 -8.09
C ASN A 1239 -1.49 47.89 -6.76
N LEU A 1240 -0.83 47.22 -5.82
CA LEU A 1240 -1.46 46.77 -4.57
C LEU A 1240 -1.20 47.74 -3.42
N ILE A 1241 -0.10 48.50 -3.46
CA ILE A 1241 0.29 49.43 -2.40
C ILE A 1241 0.80 50.77 -2.99
N PRO A 1242 0.03 51.44 -3.86
CA PRO A 1242 0.49 52.65 -4.56
C PRO A 1242 0.88 53.80 -3.60
N TRP A 1243 0.35 53.81 -2.37
CA TRP A 1243 0.67 54.82 -1.36
C TRP A 1243 2.10 54.76 -0.82
N ILE A 1244 2.83 53.64 -1.01
CA ILE A 1244 4.28 53.52 -0.69
C ILE A 1244 5.09 54.59 -1.46
N HIS A 1245 4.62 55.01 -2.63
CA HIS A 1245 5.30 56.03 -3.45
C HIS A 1245 4.89 57.47 -3.13
N VAL A 1246 3.91 57.68 -2.26
CA VAL A 1246 3.28 58.99 -1.96
C VAL A 1246 3.71 59.52 -0.58
N SER A 1247 4.55 58.79 0.15
CA SER A 1247 5.02 59.13 1.52
C SER A 1247 6.41 59.78 1.55
#